data_AF-A0A222E7S8-F1
#
_entry.id   AF-A0A222E7S8-F1
#
_cell.length_a   1.000
_cell.length_b   1.000
_cell.length_c   1.000
_cell.angle_alpha   90.00
_cell.angle_beta   90.00
_cell.angle_gamma   90.00
#
_symmetry.space_group_name_H-M   'P 1'
#
loop_
_entity.id
_entity.type
_entity.pdbx_description
1 polymer ?
#
loop_
_entity_poly.entity_id
_entity_poly.type
_entity_poly.pdbx_seq_one_letter_code
_entity_poly.pdbx_strand_id
1 'polypeptide(L)'
;MPTRWITALCMVFALSHVPHGAQAQGLPDCGFGFAIDRQSSAFQSMLVDGEQKRGFWLSINRAPADVKQVARHIGRLQVCLMTPDGQPRTLTRGGQTFTLESPFLSNCTAALLTDNRLLTNAHCFYDPDLVRAGFTVVREARINFNYTSSDDTGAVRTYLVSPREVAVDKDLDALLLQILGGDANTELDGHIPMRMMTRTEPNQELRMIHHPGADPQQYSTGTCQVHRRQSEIPDTRSPFRHSCESTGGSSGSLLLDARTLAVVALHNQGGLAPTGDSFNGGHKIALINQAFNLGFEELAPTGDDDRDGAADRALSDALLTAELGARVSALRGVISRFAGTEAAEKAQTAATRLETDLAQKDRTAQAIARLDRAKSAKDTAALRALLQEFDGTALGFQVQLALFEVEAAQRATEAQANAALTAALLLTDPAAQISALQRITRDHADQPAAQQAALALDRLRHAAPAPTRTVKEPTPVAPPVSQTGAEFLPPVSAAAFDRMAGMGGTQADVIRRGYLACGVGLNRQGFSTIDSQGVWQGFDVDFCRAVAAAVLDDPDAVEFVPTNPLSQYTKLASGEADLLIGHATPGAAHNVVFAGPALYDGMTIMVPKALGVTLITHLDGATLCMTPFNDSEIAVADYFGANRIFFEPMLVDSYQDALQSYQFGACDGLVDMRMPLAQTRGNLDAPDDHIILPGLLTTVPYGPIVRDGDRNWVDIVDGVLAAQRQAVHLVLTRDYLEDQVARRTVGVPPMNPRLNLPPDFLLRVVRAAGNLEEMFNRSFDEDAAVFLSPG
;
A
#
# COMPACT_ATOMS: atom_id res chain seq x y z
N MET A 1 -54.18 5.72 72.47
CA MET A 1 -53.96 7.08 71.90
C MET A 1 -53.12 7.87 72.90
N PRO A 2 -52.22 8.79 72.51
CA PRO A 2 -51.23 8.86 71.41
C PRO A 2 -49.79 9.12 71.96
N THR A 3 -48.67 8.70 71.35
CA THR A 3 -47.91 9.23 70.17
C THR A 3 -46.86 10.32 70.47
N ARG A 4 -45.56 9.95 70.26
CA ARG A 4 -44.37 10.73 69.80
C ARG A 4 -43.69 11.78 70.72
N TRP A 5 -42.35 11.73 70.80
CA TRP A 5 -41.33 12.73 70.38
C TRP A 5 -39.95 12.48 71.07
N ILE A 6 -38.90 12.20 70.26
CA ILE A 6 -37.41 12.44 70.33
C ILE A 6 -36.63 12.16 71.67
N THR A 7 -35.40 11.62 71.81
CA THR A 7 -34.14 11.69 71.03
C THR A 7 -33.06 10.77 71.63
N ALA A 8 -32.14 10.30 70.77
CA ALA A 8 -30.71 10.03 71.00
C ALA A 8 -30.23 9.03 72.07
N LEU A 9 -29.76 7.85 71.61
CA LEU A 9 -28.40 7.36 71.93
C LEU A 9 -28.06 6.17 71.02
N CYS A 10 -27.05 6.32 70.15
CA CYS A 10 -25.97 5.34 69.87
C CYS A 10 -25.25 5.63 68.55
N MET A 11 -23.92 5.61 68.64
CA MET A 11 -22.92 5.52 67.56
C MET A 11 -22.59 6.81 66.77
N VAL A 12 -21.94 7.74 67.47
CA VAL A 12 -20.85 8.53 66.89
C VAL A 12 -19.54 7.92 67.42
N PHE A 13 -18.53 7.86 66.55
CA PHE A 13 -17.17 7.31 66.70
C PHE A 13 -16.91 5.92 66.11
N ALA A 14 -17.00 5.84 64.77
CA ALA A 14 -16.02 5.14 63.92
C ALA A 14 -16.17 5.58 62.45
N LEU A 15 -16.15 6.89 62.18
CA LEU A 15 -16.03 7.44 60.83
C LEU A 15 -14.96 8.53 60.87
N SER A 16 -13.72 8.09 60.85
CA SER A 16 -12.57 8.97 60.66
C SER A 16 -11.54 8.22 59.84
N HIS A 17 -11.33 8.72 58.62
CA HIS A 17 -10.27 8.42 57.67
C HIS A 17 -10.43 7.15 56.83
N VAL A 18 -11.31 7.21 55.82
CA VAL A 18 -11.10 6.45 54.58
C VAL A 18 -10.17 7.29 53.70
N PRO A 19 -8.99 6.79 53.30
CA PRO A 19 -8.09 7.55 52.44
C PRO A 19 -8.70 7.75 51.06
N HIS A 20 -8.53 8.96 50.52
CA HIS A 20 -8.80 9.25 49.11
C HIS A 20 -7.92 8.36 48.23
N GLY A 21 -8.51 7.75 47.18
CA GLY A 21 -7.77 7.07 46.12
C GLY A 21 -7.49 5.58 46.31
N ALA A 22 -8.13 4.88 47.26
CA ALA A 22 -8.07 3.43 47.27
C ALA A 22 -9.03 2.87 46.20
N GLN A 23 -8.49 2.26 45.14
CA GLN A 23 -9.26 1.37 44.27
C GLN A 23 -9.96 0.35 45.18
N ALA A 24 -11.28 0.48 45.38
CA ALA A 24 -12.04 -0.57 46.02
C ALA A 24 -11.82 -1.82 45.17
N GLN A 25 -11.15 -2.85 45.68
CA GLN A 25 -10.99 -4.10 44.95
C GLN A 25 -12.40 -4.61 44.63
N GLY A 26 -12.64 -5.00 43.37
CA GLY A 26 -13.90 -5.62 42.93
C GLY A 26 -14.27 -6.80 43.83
N LEU A 27 -15.55 -7.20 43.84
CA LEU A 27 -15.86 -8.54 44.33
C LEU A 27 -14.95 -9.54 43.58
N PRO A 28 -14.21 -10.42 44.30
CA PRO A 28 -13.13 -11.23 43.73
C PRO A 28 -13.54 -12.01 42.46
N ASP A 29 -14.81 -12.40 42.39
CA ASP A 29 -15.34 -13.25 41.32
C ASP A 29 -15.64 -12.49 40.03
N CYS A 30 -15.85 -11.16 40.07
CA CYS A 30 -16.29 -10.37 38.90
C CYS A 30 -15.17 -9.90 37.97
N GLY A 31 -13.90 -10.09 38.34
CA GLY A 31 -12.75 -9.81 37.45
C GLY A 31 -12.62 -8.35 37.01
N PHE A 32 -13.11 -7.36 37.78
CA PHE A 32 -12.98 -5.95 37.44
C PHE A 32 -11.51 -5.53 37.38
N GLY A 33 -11.04 -5.08 36.21
CA GLY A 33 -9.64 -4.69 36.03
C GLY A 33 -9.34 -4.04 34.69
N PHE A 34 -8.09 -3.59 34.56
CA PHE A 34 -7.48 -3.14 33.31
C PHE A 34 -6.37 -4.14 32.98
N ALA A 35 -6.29 -4.60 31.73
CA ALA A 35 -5.11 -5.31 31.28
C ALA A 35 -3.97 -4.28 31.22
N ILE A 36 -3.06 -4.30 32.21
CA ILE A 36 -1.89 -3.42 32.24
C ILE A 36 -0.73 -4.20 31.63
N ASP A 37 -0.35 -3.87 30.40
CA ASP A 37 0.86 -4.42 29.80
C ASP A 37 2.09 -3.66 30.32
N ARG A 38 2.78 -4.24 31.31
CA ARG A 38 3.95 -3.62 31.95
C ARG A 38 5.27 -3.90 31.23
N GLN A 39 5.29 -4.66 30.12
CA GLN A 39 6.55 -5.10 29.49
C GLN A 39 6.90 -4.48 28.13
N SER A 40 6.14 -3.53 27.56
CA SER A 40 6.54 -2.98 26.24
C SER A 40 6.24 -1.49 25.96
N SER A 41 5.72 -0.74 26.93
CA SER A 41 4.87 0.42 26.65
C SER A 41 5.52 1.76 26.29
N ALA A 42 6.84 1.95 26.39
CA ALA A 42 7.46 3.18 25.87
C ALA A 42 7.71 3.14 24.34
N PHE A 43 7.94 1.94 23.79
CA PHE A 43 8.21 1.73 22.36
C PHE A 43 6.96 1.25 21.62
N GLN A 44 6.11 0.45 22.28
CA GLN A 44 4.81 0.09 21.72
C GLN A 44 3.76 1.20 21.78
N SER A 45 3.81 2.19 22.67
CA SER A 45 2.89 3.34 22.54
C SER A 45 3.17 4.21 21.30
N MET A 46 4.41 4.23 20.79
CA MET A 46 4.72 4.87 19.50
C MET A 46 4.36 4.01 18.28
N LEU A 47 4.39 2.68 18.39
CA LEU A 47 4.08 1.74 17.30
C LEU A 47 2.59 1.31 17.26
N VAL A 48 1.93 1.20 18.40
CA VAL A 48 0.56 0.68 18.55
C VAL A 48 -0.50 1.79 18.49
N ASP A 49 -0.18 3.03 18.88
CA ASP A 49 -1.03 4.18 18.55
C ASP A 49 -0.89 4.63 17.07
N GLY A 50 -0.02 3.97 16.30
CA GLY A 50 0.27 4.28 14.90
C GLY A 50 -0.22 3.25 13.89
N GLU A 51 -0.11 1.95 14.15
CA GLU A 51 -0.18 0.97 13.04
C GLU A 51 -0.95 -0.33 13.29
N GLN A 52 -1.32 -0.69 14.53
CA GLN A 52 -1.96 -2.01 14.78
C GLN A 52 -3.49 -2.00 14.97
N LYS A 53 -4.13 -0.83 14.91
CA LYS A 53 -5.60 -0.69 14.80
C LYS A 53 -5.93 0.31 13.71
N ARG A 54 -5.76 -0.03 12.43
CA ARG A 54 -6.39 0.71 11.33
C ARG A 54 -7.90 0.41 11.31
N GLY A 55 -8.58 0.83 12.37
CA GLY A 55 -9.99 1.19 12.39
C GLY A 55 -10.06 2.70 12.60
N PHE A 56 -10.95 3.38 11.90
CA PHE A 56 -11.02 4.83 11.66
C PHE A 56 -11.25 5.75 12.89
N TRP A 57 -11.05 5.23 14.11
CA TRP A 57 -11.06 5.96 15.39
C TRP A 57 -9.64 6.26 15.89
N LEU A 58 -9.48 7.37 16.59
CA LEU A 58 -8.20 7.78 17.17
C LEU A 58 -8.25 7.73 18.71
N SER A 59 -7.08 7.54 19.33
CA SER A 59 -6.92 7.74 20.77
C SER A 59 -7.48 9.10 21.19
N ILE A 60 -8.26 9.14 22.28
CA ILE A 60 -8.82 10.41 22.78
C ILE A 60 -7.72 11.44 23.13
N ASN A 61 -6.50 10.96 23.41
CA ASN A 61 -5.35 11.82 23.68
C ASN A 61 -4.95 12.68 22.46
N ARG A 62 -5.39 12.31 21.25
CA ARG A 62 -5.19 13.08 20.01
C ARG A 62 -6.35 14.02 19.67
N ALA A 63 -7.46 13.95 20.40
CA ALA A 63 -8.64 14.75 20.10
C ALA A 63 -8.43 16.26 20.37
N PRO A 64 -9.20 17.12 19.69
CA PRO A 64 -9.33 18.55 20.03
C PRO A 64 -9.71 18.79 21.50
N ALA A 65 -9.40 19.98 22.02
CA ALA A 65 -9.52 20.28 23.45
C ALA A 65 -10.98 20.24 23.96
N ASP A 66 -11.91 20.69 23.15
CA ASP A 66 -13.36 20.64 23.38
C ASP A 66 -13.89 19.20 23.42
N VAL A 67 -13.45 18.35 22.48
CA VAL A 67 -13.78 16.91 22.48
C VAL A 67 -13.23 16.23 23.74
N LYS A 68 -11.99 16.54 24.13
CA LYS A 68 -11.38 16.03 25.38
C LYS A 68 -12.14 16.47 26.63
N GLN A 69 -12.70 17.68 26.63
CA GLN A 69 -13.50 18.17 27.75
C GLN A 69 -14.78 17.34 27.93
N VAL A 70 -15.47 17.02 26.82
CA VAL A 70 -16.64 16.12 26.87
C VAL A 70 -16.22 14.71 27.28
N ALA A 71 -15.10 14.22 26.77
CA ALA A 71 -14.64 12.85 26.97
C ALA A 71 -14.36 12.48 28.44
N ARG A 72 -13.98 13.46 29.29
CA ARG A 72 -13.82 13.27 30.75
C ARG A 72 -15.07 12.70 31.43
N HIS A 73 -16.23 12.98 30.85
CA HIS A 73 -17.55 12.60 31.37
C HIS A 73 -18.12 11.35 30.67
N ILE A 74 -17.31 10.66 29.86
CA ILE A 74 -17.68 9.42 29.19
C ILE A 74 -16.78 8.33 29.74
N GLY A 75 -17.39 7.26 30.25
CA GLY A 75 -16.68 6.22 30.99
C GLY A 75 -16.95 4.82 30.48
N ARG A 76 -16.00 3.92 30.76
CA ARG A 76 -16.13 2.49 30.52
C ARG A 76 -16.98 1.86 31.62
N LEU A 77 -18.21 1.47 31.26
CA LEU A 77 -19.14 0.77 32.13
C LEU A 77 -18.89 -0.74 32.07
N GLN A 78 -18.77 -1.36 33.23
CA GLN A 78 -18.57 -2.80 33.37
C GLN A 78 -19.65 -3.38 34.27
N VAL A 79 -20.35 -4.41 33.81
CA VAL A 79 -21.52 -5.01 34.48
C VAL A 79 -21.26 -6.49 34.68
N CYS A 80 -21.19 -6.91 35.95
CA CYS A 80 -20.99 -8.31 36.33
C CYS A 80 -22.35 -9.02 36.36
N LEU A 81 -22.62 -9.82 35.33
CA LEU A 81 -23.84 -10.57 35.15
C LEU A 81 -23.65 -12.02 35.60
N MET A 82 -24.62 -12.58 36.31
CA MET A 82 -24.58 -13.93 36.84
C MET A 82 -25.86 -14.70 36.50
N THR A 83 -25.71 -16.01 36.39
CA THR A 83 -26.84 -16.94 36.44
C THR A 83 -27.25 -17.17 37.89
N PRO A 84 -28.55 -17.40 38.17
CA PRO A 84 -29.02 -17.66 39.54
C PRO A 84 -28.36 -18.87 40.22
N ASP A 85 -27.91 -19.86 39.44
CA ASP A 85 -27.22 -21.07 39.91
C ASP A 85 -25.69 -20.99 39.84
N GLY A 86 -25.15 -19.87 39.34
CA GLY A 86 -23.72 -19.66 39.14
C GLY A 86 -23.09 -20.53 38.05
N GLN A 87 -23.87 -21.29 37.27
CA GLN A 87 -23.34 -22.17 36.25
C GLN A 87 -23.18 -21.44 34.89
N PRO A 88 -22.20 -21.85 34.05
CA PRO A 88 -22.05 -21.33 32.69
C PRO A 88 -23.29 -21.57 31.82
N ARG A 89 -23.41 -20.82 30.72
CA ARG A 89 -24.52 -20.95 29.76
C ARG A 89 -24.04 -20.88 28.32
N THR A 90 -24.65 -21.70 27.48
CA THR A 90 -24.41 -21.71 26.05
C THR A 90 -25.44 -20.84 25.34
N LEU A 91 -24.95 -19.96 24.47
CA LEU A 91 -25.69 -18.96 23.71
C LEU A 91 -25.45 -19.17 22.22
N THR A 92 -26.42 -18.84 21.39
CA THR A 92 -26.26 -18.83 19.93
C THR A 92 -26.61 -17.45 19.39
N ARG A 93 -25.66 -16.80 18.72
CA ARG A 93 -25.83 -15.47 18.11
C ARG A 93 -25.23 -15.50 16.70
N GLY A 94 -25.99 -15.07 15.70
CA GLY A 94 -25.53 -15.06 14.31
C GLY A 94 -25.14 -16.43 13.74
N GLY A 95 -25.71 -17.53 14.25
CA GLY A 95 -25.38 -18.90 13.82
C GLY A 95 -24.15 -19.52 14.50
N GLN A 96 -23.42 -18.77 15.33
CA GLN A 96 -22.31 -19.28 16.13
C GLN A 96 -22.75 -19.54 17.57
N THR A 97 -22.25 -20.63 18.15
CA THR A 97 -22.55 -21.05 19.52
C THR A 97 -21.33 -20.82 20.42
N PHE A 98 -21.52 -20.13 21.53
CA PHE A 98 -20.46 -19.83 22.51
C PHE A 98 -20.96 -20.08 23.94
N THR A 99 -20.06 -20.53 24.82
CA THR A 99 -20.34 -20.72 26.24
C THR A 99 -19.78 -19.56 27.02
N LEU A 100 -20.61 -18.91 27.83
CA LEU A 100 -20.22 -17.84 28.74
C LEU A 100 -20.17 -18.38 30.17
N GLU A 101 -19.09 -18.06 30.87
CA GLU A 101 -18.93 -18.33 32.30
C GLU A 101 -19.88 -17.47 33.14
N SER A 102 -20.22 -17.91 34.35
CA SER A 102 -20.92 -17.10 35.35
C SER A 102 -20.01 -16.92 36.56
N PRO A 103 -19.56 -15.69 36.89
CA PRO A 103 -19.98 -14.40 36.31
C PRO A 103 -19.41 -14.11 34.91
N PHE A 104 -20.20 -13.40 34.10
CA PHE A 104 -19.82 -12.81 32.82
C PHE A 104 -19.72 -11.29 32.94
N LEU A 105 -18.67 -10.69 32.38
CA LEU A 105 -18.46 -9.24 32.41
C LEU A 105 -18.90 -8.60 31.09
N SER A 106 -20.04 -7.90 31.13
CA SER A 106 -20.50 -7.07 30.02
C SER A 106 -19.81 -5.71 30.06
N ASN A 107 -19.28 -5.26 28.92
CA ASN A 107 -18.63 -3.96 28.80
C ASN A 107 -19.46 -3.04 27.88
N CYS A 108 -19.65 -1.81 28.31
CA CYS A 108 -20.38 -0.77 27.60
C CYS A 108 -19.71 0.60 27.82
N THR A 109 -20.23 1.62 27.14
CA THR A 109 -19.92 3.02 27.39
C THR A 109 -21.12 3.68 28.08
N ALA A 110 -20.85 4.64 28.98
CA ALA A 110 -21.89 5.44 29.61
C ALA A 110 -21.45 6.89 29.76
N ALA A 111 -22.42 7.80 29.72
CA ALA A 111 -22.18 9.24 29.86
C ALA A 111 -22.68 9.74 31.22
N LEU A 112 -21.86 10.55 31.90
CA LEU A 112 -22.20 11.23 33.14
C LEU A 112 -23.08 12.44 32.88
N LEU A 113 -24.27 12.43 33.46
CA LEU A 113 -25.24 13.52 33.50
C LEU A 113 -25.14 14.28 34.83
N THR A 114 -26.05 15.23 35.05
CA THR A 114 -26.21 15.85 36.37
C THR A 114 -26.63 14.84 37.43
N ASP A 115 -26.37 15.18 38.70
CA ASP A 115 -26.84 14.45 39.89
C ASP A 115 -26.27 13.02 40.01
N ASN A 116 -25.05 12.82 39.50
CA ASN A 116 -24.33 11.56 39.47
C ASN A 116 -25.08 10.44 38.75
N ARG A 117 -25.89 10.82 37.75
CA ARG A 117 -26.66 9.90 36.92
C ARG A 117 -25.86 9.51 35.68
N LEU A 118 -26.06 8.28 35.22
CA LEU A 118 -25.41 7.75 34.01
C LEU A 118 -26.45 7.36 32.97
N LEU A 119 -26.21 7.74 31.71
CA LEU A 119 -26.98 7.27 30.56
C LEU A 119 -26.19 6.22 29.78
N THR A 120 -26.82 5.10 29.47
CA THR A 120 -26.27 4.00 28.64
C THR A 120 -27.43 3.22 27.99
N ASN A 121 -27.14 2.11 27.31
CA ASN A 121 -28.19 1.25 26.75
C ASN A 121 -28.81 0.29 27.78
N ALA A 122 -30.07 -0.07 27.58
CA ALA A 122 -30.77 -1.06 28.40
C ALA A 122 -30.17 -2.45 28.23
N HIS A 123 -29.76 -2.82 27.02
CA HIS A 123 -29.13 -4.12 26.76
C HIS A 123 -27.78 -4.31 27.47
N CYS A 124 -27.13 -3.26 27.98
CA CYS A 124 -25.92 -3.40 28.79
C CYS A 124 -26.16 -4.20 30.09
N PHE A 125 -27.38 -4.13 30.63
CA PHE A 125 -27.82 -4.86 31.83
C PHE A 125 -28.80 -5.99 31.48
N TYR A 126 -29.56 -5.82 30.40
CA TYR A 126 -30.72 -6.65 30.07
C TYR A 126 -30.66 -7.14 28.61
N ASP A 127 -29.48 -7.51 28.11
CA ASP A 127 -29.33 -8.07 26.76
C ASP A 127 -30.29 -9.26 26.59
N PRO A 128 -31.19 -9.24 25.59
CA PRO A 128 -32.21 -10.28 25.44
C PRO A 128 -31.65 -11.70 25.26
N ASP A 129 -30.49 -11.85 24.61
CA ASP A 129 -29.83 -13.15 24.46
C ASP A 129 -29.29 -13.63 25.81
N LEU A 130 -28.58 -12.76 26.54
CA LEU A 130 -28.03 -13.09 27.87
C LEU A 130 -29.13 -13.43 28.88
N VAL A 131 -30.22 -12.65 28.88
CA VAL A 131 -31.39 -12.90 29.73
C VAL A 131 -32.04 -14.24 29.39
N ARG A 132 -32.17 -14.58 28.09
CA ARG A 132 -32.69 -15.89 27.65
C ARG A 132 -31.80 -17.05 28.09
N ALA A 133 -30.48 -16.88 28.09
CA ALA A 133 -29.55 -17.87 28.63
C ALA A 133 -29.60 -17.98 30.16
N GLY A 134 -30.17 -16.99 30.85
CA GLY A 134 -30.33 -17.01 32.30
C GLY A 134 -29.37 -16.10 33.07
N PHE A 135 -28.62 -15.23 32.39
CA PHE A 135 -27.85 -14.16 33.05
C PHE A 135 -28.78 -13.04 33.51
N THR A 136 -29.48 -13.25 34.61
CA THR A 136 -30.53 -12.33 35.10
C THR A 136 -30.15 -11.59 36.39
N VAL A 137 -28.97 -11.88 36.96
CA VAL A 137 -28.52 -11.28 38.22
C VAL A 137 -27.38 -10.31 37.95
N VAL A 138 -27.60 -9.02 38.22
CA VAL A 138 -26.54 -8.01 38.22
C VAL A 138 -25.89 -8.02 39.60
N ARG A 139 -24.68 -8.57 39.68
CA ARG A 139 -23.95 -8.72 40.95
C ARG A 139 -23.34 -7.39 41.40
N GLU A 140 -22.72 -6.70 40.45
CA GLU A 140 -22.03 -5.43 40.66
C GLU A 140 -21.87 -4.71 39.31
N ALA A 141 -21.91 -3.38 39.31
CA ALA A 141 -21.62 -2.57 38.14
C ALA A 141 -20.67 -1.43 38.52
N ARG A 142 -19.75 -1.09 37.62
CA ARG A 142 -18.73 -0.05 37.85
C ARG A 142 -18.52 0.78 36.61
N ILE A 143 -18.22 2.06 36.80
CA ILE A 143 -17.82 2.95 35.71
C ILE A 143 -16.42 3.48 35.95
N ASN A 144 -15.63 3.52 34.88
CA ASN A 144 -14.25 3.98 34.90
C ASN A 144 -14.12 5.20 33.98
N PHE A 145 -13.93 6.38 34.55
CA PHE A 145 -13.64 7.61 33.82
C PHE A 145 -12.13 7.81 33.67
N ASN A 146 -11.73 8.61 32.68
CA ASN A 146 -10.33 8.91 32.35
C ASN A 146 -9.48 7.68 32.03
N TYR A 147 -10.09 6.58 31.58
CA TYR A 147 -9.35 5.44 31.04
C TYR A 147 -8.93 5.72 29.60
N THR A 148 -7.84 6.47 29.41
CA THR A 148 -7.39 6.98 28.10
C THR A 148 -6.11 6.31 27.58
N SER A 149 -5.47 5.45 28.38
CA SER A 149 -4.34 4.61 27.98
C SER A 149 -4.33 3.30 28.78
N SER A 150 -3.81 2.22 28.17
CA SER A 150 -3.53 0.95 28.84
C SER A 150 -2.34 1.04 29.80
N ASP A 151 -1.45 2.00 29.55
CA ASP A 151 -0.12 2.08 30.18
C ASP A 151 -0.13 2.94 31.45
N ASP A 152 -1.10 3.85 31.55
CA ASP A 152 -1.30 4.71 32.71
C ASP A 152 -2.77 4.70 33.17
N THR A 153 -3.04 3.85 34.15
CA THR A 153 -4.35 3.81 34.82
C THR A 153 -4.41 4.70 36.06
N GLY A 154 -3.38 5.51 36.34
CA GLY A 154 -3.31 6.36 37.56
C GLY A 154 -4.31 7.51 37.54
N ALA A 155 -4.68 7.98 36.35
CA ALA A 155 -5.70 9.00 36.15
C ALA A 155 -7.13 8.45 36.25
N VAL A 156 -7.30 7.12 36.22
CA VAL A 156 -8.62 6.50 36.21
C VAL A 156 -9.35 6.78 37.53
N ARG A 157 -10.63 7.11 37.40
CA ARG A 157 -11.56 7.26 38.51
C ARG A 157 -12.66 6.22 38.37
N THR A 158 -12.73 5.31 39.34
CA THR A 158 -13.69 4.21 39.34
C THR A 158 -14.78 4.46 40.37
N TYR A 159 -16.03 4.38 39.94
CA TYR A 159 -17.19 4.53 40.81
C TYR A 159 -18.05 3.28 40.78
N LEU A 160 -18.66 2.98 41.93
CA LEU A 160 -19.68 1.94 42.02
C LEU A 160 -20.97 2.47 41.38
N VAL A 161 -21.65 1.65 40.60
CA VAL A 161 -22.91 1.99 39.94
C VAL A 161 -24.02 1.12 40.55
N SER A 162 -25.18 1.73 40.76
CA SER A 162 -26.35 1.02 41.25
C SER A 162 -26.69 -0.15 40.33
N PRO A 163 -26.83 -1.38 40.84
CA PRO A 163 -27.30 -2.51 40.05
C PRO A 163 -28.80 -2.41 39.73
N ARG A 164 -29.51 -1.44 40.32
CA ARG A 164 -30.90 -1.10 40.02
C ARG A 164 -30.97 0.16 39.18
N GLU A 165 -31.79 0.12 38.15
CA GLU A 165 -32.10 1.27 37.30
C GLU A 165 -32.84 2.38 38.06
N VAL A 166 -32.53 3.63 37.70
CA VAL A 166 -33.34 4.80 38.03
C VAL A 166 -34.53 4.86 37.10
N ALA A 167 -34.29 4.62 35.81
CA ALA A 167 -35.31 4.50 34.77
C ALA A 167 -34.79 3.60 33.63
N VAL A 168 -35.70 2.93 32.93
CA VAL A 168 -35.39 2.09 31.77
C VAL A 168 -36.49 2.25 30.73
N ASP A 169 -36.10 2.34 29.47
CA ASP A 169 -37.00 2.29 28.32
C ASP A 169 -36.42 1.28 27.32
N LYS A 170 -37.13 0.17 27.14
CA LYS A 170 -36.66 -0.94 26.30
C LYS A 170 -36.85 -0.66 24.81
N ASP A 171 -37.80 0.19 24.44
CA ASP A 171 -38.09 0.53 23.04
C ASP A 171 -37.09 1.56 22.50
N LEU A 172 -36.57 2.41 23.40
CA LEU A 172 -35.47 3.34 23.13
C LEU A 172 -34.09 2.75 23.44
N ASP A 173 -34.05 1.51 23.93
CA ASP A 173 -32.85 0.83 24.44
C ASP A 173 -32.00 1.76 25.31
N ALA A 174 -32.64 2.44 26.26
CA ALA A 174 -32.02 3.47 27.09
C ALA A 174 -32.17 3.11 28.58
N LEU A 175 -31.13 3.39 29.35
CA LEU A 175 -31.03 3.07 30.77
C LEU A 175 -30.40 4.23 31.53
N LEU A 176 -31.09 4.66 32.57
CA LEU A 176 -30.61 5.66 33.51
C LEU A 176 -30.19 4.97 34.82
N LEU A 177 -28.94 5.18 35.22
CA LEU A 177 -28.34 4.59 36.42
C LEU A 177 -27.89 5.69 37.38
N GLN A 178 -27.53 5.29 38.61
CA GLN A 178 -27.01 6.18 39.64
C GLN A 178 -25.64 5.69 40.11
N ILE A 179 -24.66 6.59 40.19
CA ILE A 179 -23.40 6.31 40.89
C ILE A 179 -23.65 6.27 42.40
N LEU A 180 -23.11 5.25 43.07
CA LEU A 180 -23.21 5.01 44.50
C LEU A 180 -21.91 5.44 45.21
N GLY A 181 -22.02 6.44 46.07
CA GLY A 181 -20.88 6.97 46.82
C GLY A 181 -19.91 7.78 45.96
N GLY A 182 -19.19 8.71 46.59
CA GLY A 182 -18.42 9.74 45.88
C GLY A 182 -19.33 10.76 45.17
N ASP A 183 -18.71 11.78 44.58
CA ASP A 183 -19.41 12.76 43.76
C ASP A 183 -18.65 12.94 42.44
N ALA A 184 -18.97 12.10 41.46
CA ALA A 184 -18.29 12.08 40.17
C ALA A 184 -18.45 13.41 39.42
N ASN A 185 -19.60 14.09 39.53
CA ASN A 185 -19.78 15.40 38.92
C ASN A 185 -18.80 16.43 39.50
N THR A 186 -18.65 16.47 40.83
CA THR A 186 -17.69 17.39 41.46
C THR A 186 -16.23 16.98 41.17
N GLU A 187 -15.93 15.68 41.21
CA GLU A 187 -14.57 15.17 41.03
C GLU A 187 -14.05 15.25 39.57
N LEU A 188 -14.96 15.21 38.58
CA LEU A 188 -14.64 15.29 37.16
C LEU A 188 -14.87 16.68 36.55
N ASP A 189 -15.26 17.65 37.38
CA ASP A 189 -15.54 19.04 36.97
C ASP A 189 -16.71 19.15 35.97
N GLY A 190 -17.79 18.43 36.26
CA GLY A 190 -19.08 18.59 35.60
C GLY A 190 -19.69 17.30 35.05
N HIS A 191 -20.30 17.43 33.88
CA HIS A 191 -21.01 16.39 33.14
C HIS A 191 -20.89 16.70 31.63
N ILE A 192 -21.41 15.81 30.78
CA ILE A 192 -21.50 16.09 29.35
C ILE A 192 -22.29 17.38 29.06
N PRO A 193 -22.13 18.02 27.89
CA PRO A 193 -22.96 19.15 27.52
C PRO A 193 -24.45 18.75 27.55
N MET A 194 -25.25 19.35 28.43
CA MET A 194 -26.70 19.13 28.52
C MET A 194 -27.45 19.89 27.41
N ARG A 195 -26.93 19.79 26.19
CA ARG A 195 -27.48 20.39 24.98
C ARG A 195 -27.73 19.31 23.95
N MET A 196 -28.85 19.39 23.24
CA MET A 196 -29.23 18.42 22.23
C MET A 196 -29.67 19.06 20.92
N MET A 197 -29.55 18.30 19.84
CA MET A 197 -30.16 18.61 18.55
C MET A 197 -31.28 17.63 18.25
N THR A 198 -32.43 18.15 17.84
CA THR A 198 -33.62 17.36 17.48
C THR A 198 -33.67 17.06 15.99
N ARG A 199 -33.09 17.95 15.17
CA ARG A 199 -33.03 17.84 13.71
C ARG A 199 -31.60 17.57 13.27
N THR A 200 -31.48 16.66 12.32
CA THR A 200 -30.21 16.28 11.72
C THR A 200 -30.36 16.11 10.22
N GLU A 201 -29.34 16.50 9.48
CA GLU A 201 -29.31 16.36 8.03
C GLU A 201 -28.53 15.10 7.63
N PRO A 202 -28.91 14.41 6.54
CA PRO A 202 -28.06 13.41 5.89
C PRO A 202 -26.62 13.90 5.71
N ASN A 203 -25.64 13.04 6.00
CA ASN A 203 -24.19 13.30 5.91
C ASN A 203 -23.65 14.37 6.87
N GLN A 204 -24.46 14.87 7.82
CA GLN A 204 -23.97 15.73 8.89
C GLN A 204 -22.87 15.02 9.69
N GLU A 205 -21.72 15.66 9.87
CA GLU A 205 -20.59 15.08 10.59
C GLU A 205 -20.90 14.90 12.07
N LEU A 206 -20.55 13.74 12.61
CA LEU A 206 -20.75 13.36 13.99
C LEU A 206 -19.40 13.07 14.67
N ARG A 207 -19.40 13.17 16.01
CA ARG A 207 -18.34 12.70 16.90
C ARG A 207 -18.94 11.67 17.84
N MET A 208 -18.34 10.50 17.90
CA MET A 208 -18.67 9.47 18.89
C MET A 208 -17.45 9.25 19.76
N ILE A 209 -17.63 9.33 21.07
CA ILE A 209 -16.58 9.04 22.06
C ILE A 209 -16.99 7.75 22.77
N HIS A 210 -16.10 6.77 22.81
CA HIS A 210 -16.46 5.41 23.20
C HIS A 210 -15.28 4.57 23.71
N HIS A 211 -15.61 3.41 24.29
CA HIS A 211 -14.66 2.36 24.68
C HIS A 211 -14.84 1.11 23.82
N PRO A 212 -14.40 1.14 22.55
CA PRO A 212 -14.50 -0.02 21.65
C PRO A 212 -13.68 -1.18 22.22
N GLY A 213 -14.19 -2.40 22.19
CA GLY A 213 -13.54 -3.58 22.76
C GLY A 213 -13.29 -3.56 24.27
N ALA A 214 -13.87 -2.59 25.02
CA ALA A 214 -13.48 -2.26 26.40
C ALA A 214 -12.05 -1.68 26.55
N ASP A 215 -11.45 -1.25 25.43
CA ASP A 215 -10.14 -0.61 25.34
C ASP A 215 -10.13 0.82 25.92
N PRO A 216 -8.95 1.47 26.02
CA PRO A 216 -8.86 2.89 26.31
C PRO A 216 -9.75 3.74 25.41
N GLN A 217 -10.20 4.87 25.94
CA GLN A 217 -11.16 5.76 25.29
C GLN A 217 -10.66 6.25 23.93
N GLN A 218 -11.53 6.16 22.94
CA GLN A 218 -11.29 6.57 21.57
C GLN A 218 -12.40 7.50 21.08
N TYR A 219 -12.16 8.17 19.96
CA TYR A 219 -13.17 8.98 19.29
C TYR A 219 -13.16 8.79 17.77
N SER A 220 -14.33 8.96 17.15
CA SER A 220 -14.48 8.84 15.70
C SER A 220 -14.00 10.08 14.93
N THR A 221 -13.48 9.85 13.72
CA THR A 221 -12.99 10.91 12.81
C THR A 221 -13.79 10.95 11.50
N GLY A 222 -13.35 11.74 10.51
CA GLY A 222 -14.02 12.21 9.26
C GLY A 222 -15.06 11.35 8.50
N THR A 223 -15.22 10.08 8.83
CA THR A 223 -16.17 9.11 8.27
C THR A 223 -17.44 8.90 9.12
N CYS A 224 -17.43 9.32 10.38
CA CYS A 224 -18.61 9.27 11.27
C CYS A 224 -19.59 10.39 10.94
N GLN A 225 -20.73 10.01 10.35
CA GLN A 225 -21.74 10.95 9.87
C GLN A 225 -23.14 10.39 10.09
N VAL A 226 -24.14 11.27 10.03
CA VAL A 226 -25.54 10.88 9.88
C VAL A 226 -25.70 10.15 8.56
N HIS A 227 -26.24 8.94 8.58
CA HIS A 227 -26.31 8.13 7.38
C HIS A 227 -27.30 8.74 6.38
N ARG A 228 -27.00 8.66 5.07
CA ARG A 228 -27.83 9.27 4.01
C ARG A 228 -29.32 8.86 4.06
N ARG A 229 -29.57 7.59 4.41
CA ARG A 229 -30.90 7.01 4.57
C ARG A 229 -31.60 7.36 5.90
N GLN A 230 -31.02 8.22 6.73
CA GLN A 230 -31.73 8.79 7.88
C GLN A 230 -32.95 9.61 7.44
N SER A 231 -32.88 10.22 6.24
CA SER A 231 -33.99 10.94 5.61
C SER A 231 -35.26 10.08 5.38
N GLU A 232 -35.14 8.75 5.38
CA GLU A 232 -36.27 7.82 5.27
C GLU A 232 -37.06 7.68 6.58
N ILE A 233 -36.51 8.15 7.71
CA ILE A 233 -37.10 8.01 9.04
C ILE A 233 -37.66 9.37 9.46
N PRO A 234 -38.99 9.49 9.65
CA PRO A 234 -39.59 10.73 10.14
C PRO A 234 -38.95 11.23 11.44
N ASP A 235 -38.86 12.55 11.60
CA ASP A 235 -38.27 13.18 12.78
C ASP A 235 -38.92 12.71 14.10
N THR A 236 -40.22 12.39 14.06
CA THR A 236 -41.01 11.89 15.19
C THR A 236 -40.69 10.44 15.61
N ARG A 237 -39.93 9.68 14.81
CA ARG A 237 -39.52 8.31 15.15
C ARG A 237 -38.12 8.28 15.73
N SER A 238 -37.93 7.43 16.74
CA SER A 238 -36.67 7.28 17.47
C SER A 238 -35.48 6.75 16.67
N PRO A 239 -35.62 5.77 15.76
CA PRO A 239 -34.47 5.15 15.11
C PRO A 239 -33.57 6.18 14.42
N PHE A 240 -32.28 6.00 14.61
CA PHE A 240 -31.23 6.85 14.10
C PHE A 240 -30.20 6.00 13.37
N ARG A 241 -29.81 6.44 12.17
CA ARG A 241 -28.85 5.75 11.31
C ARG A 241 -27.60 6.60 11.18
N HIS A 242 -26.44 5.99 11.39
CA HIS A 242 -25.16 6.68 11.26
C HIS A 242 -24.07 5.75 10.68
N SER A 243 -22.99 6.33 10.19
CA SER A 243 -21.82 5.62 9.66
C SER A 243 -20.65 5.54 10.65
N CYS A 244 -20.81 6.07 11.87
CA CYS A 244 -19.74 6.02 12.89
C CYS A 244 -19.39 4.58 13.23
N GLU A 245 -18.12 4.25 13.18
CA GLU A 245 -17.59 2.91 13.37
C GLU A 245 -17.82 2.41 14.80
N SER A 246 -18.11 1.13 14.99
CA SER A 246 -18.42 0.58 16.32
C SER A 246 -17.97 -0.88 16.47
N THR A 247 -17.49 -1.24 17.67
CA THR A 247 -17.26 -2.63 18.12
C THR A 247 -17.92 -2.84 19.49
N GLY A 248 -17.98 -4.10 19.96
CA GLY A 248 -18.52 -4.42 21.29
C GLY A 248 -17.89 -3.55 22.39
N GLY A 249 -18.67 -2.98 23.30
CA GLY A 249 -18.22 -1.96 24.26
C GLY A 249 -18.63 -0.52 23.89
N SER A 250 -18.95 -0.25 22.63
CA SER A 250 -19.42 1.06 22.18
C SER A 250 -20.90 1.34 22.51
N SER A 251 -21.67 0.31 22.87
CA SER A 251 -23.06 0.46 23.31
C SER A 251 -23.16 1.48 24.43
N GLY A 252 -24.06 2.45 24.27
CA GLY A 252 -24.32 3.53 25.22
C GLY A 252 -23.50 4.79 24.96
N SER A 253 -22.68 4.80 23.90
CA SER A 253 -22.00 6.01 23.45
C SER A 253 -22.96 7.04 22.86
N LEU A 254 -22.69 8.31 23.16
CA LEU A 254 -23.41 9.42 22.57
C LEU A 254 -22.83 9.78 21.21
N LEU A 255 -23.72 10.05 20.27
CA LEU A 255 -23.44 10.68 18.99
C LEU A 255 -23.60 12.18 19.17
N LEU A 256 -22.53 12.92 18.95
CA LEU A 256 -22.46 14.37 19.10
C LEU A 256 -22.36 15.01 17.71
N ASP A 257 -23.00 16.16 17.50
CA ASP A 257 -22.73 16.97 16.32
C ASP A 257 -21.27 17.45 16.33
N ALA A 258 -20.55 17.29 15.22
CA ALA A 258 -19.12 17.57 15.19
C ALA A 258 -18.77 19.07 15.33
N ARG A 259 -19.72 19.97 15.06
CA ARG A 259 -19.51 21.43 15.13
C ARG A 259 -19.86 22.01 16.50
N THR A 260 -20.96 21.55 17.09
CA THR A 260 -21.54 22.12 18.31
C THR A 260 -21.32 21.24 19.55
N LEU A 261 -20.92 19.98 19.37
CA LEU A 261 -20.85 18.93 20.39
C LEU A 261 -22.18 18.69 21.13
N ALA A 262 -23.29 19.11 20.53
CA ALA A 262 -24.63 18.83 21.03
C ALA A 262 -24.95 17.35 20.83
N VAL A 263 -25.64 16.76 21.79
CA VAL A 263 -26.03 15.35 21.70
C VAL A 263 -27.13 15.19 20.64
N VAL A 264 -26.98 14.20 19.79
CA VAL A 264 -27.89 13.89 18.69
C VAL A 264 -28.65 12.59 18.96
N ALA A 265 -27.92 11.54 19.36
CA ALA A 265 -28.47 10.20 19.54
C ALA A 265 -27.62 9.36 20.48
N LEU A 266 -28.18 8.25 20.96
CA LEU A 266 -27.52 7.20 21.71
C LEU A 266 -27.26 6.01 20.77
N HIS A 267 -26.00 5.66 20.55
CA HIS A 267 -25.61 4.51 19.75
C HIS A 267 -26.00 3.20 20.46
N ASN A 268 -26.54 2.22 19.73
CA ASN A 268 -26.95 0.95 20.32
C ASN A 268 -26.70 -0.30 19.47
N GLN A 269 -26.41 -0.17 18.18
CA GLN A 269 -26.22 -1.32 17.31
C GLN A 269 -25.13 -1.10 16.26
N GLY A 270 -24.19 -2.04 16.18
CA GLY A 270 -23.27 -2.19 15.05
C GLY A 270 -23.93 -2.95 13.89
N GLY A 271 -23.68 -2.52 12.66
CA GLY A 271 -24.29 -3.04 11.44
C GLY A 271 -23.61 -2.60 10.14
N LEU A 272 -22.40 -2.01 10.21
CA LEU A 272 -21.60 -1.69 9.02
C LEU A 272 -21.05 -2.99 8.42
N ALA A 273 -21.42 -3.23 7.16
CA ALA A 273 -20.87 -4.28 6.31
C ALA A 273 -19.75 -3.69 5.44
N PRO A 274 -18.71 -4.47 5.08
CA PRO A 274 -17.64 -4.02 4.19
C PRO A 274 -18.12 -3.59 2.79
N THR A 275 -19.30 -4.04 2.37
CA THR A 275 -19.94 -3.68 1.10
C THR A 275 -21.41 -3.29 1.29
N GLY A 276 -21.88 -2.33 0.48
CA GLY A 276 -23.28 -1.91 0.44
C GLY A 276 -23.63 -0.72 1.34
N ASP A 277 -24.90 -0.31 1.28
CA ASP A 277 -25.46 0.85 1.99
C ASP A 277 -25.90 0.51 3.42
N SER A 278 -24.93 0.02 4.19
CA SER A 278 -25.10 -0.45 5.56
C SER A 278 -24.91 0.70 6.56
N PHE A 279 -25.52 0.60 7.73
CA PHE A 279 -25.48 1.65 8.75
C PHE A 279 -25.48 1.05 10.16
N ASN A 280 -24.92 1.82 11.09
CA ASN A 280 -25.10 1.58 12.51
C ASN A 280 -26.41 2.19 13.00
N GLY A 281 -26.93 1.61 14.09
CA GLY A 281 -28.19 1.99 14.73
C GLY A 281 -27.97 2.78 16.02
N GLY A 282 -28.92 3.67 16.28
CA GLY A 282 -29.07 4.38 17.54
C GLY A 282 -30.50 4.87 17.74
N HIS A 283 -30.71 5.58 18.85
CA HIS A 283 -31.98 6.23 19.19
C HIS A 283 -31.78 7.73 19.43
N LYS A 284 -32.64 8.55 18.83
CA LYS A 284 -32.57 10.03 18.95
C LYS A 284 -32.63 10.47 20.41
N ILE A 285 -31.70 11.32 20.81
CA ILE A 285 -31.61 11.78 22.21
C ILE A 285 -32.85 12.56 22.63
N ALA A 286 -33.51 13.25 21.71
CA ALA A 286 -34.71 14.05 21.99
C ALA A 286 -35.83 13.21 22.63
N LEU A 287 -36.04 11.98 22.13
CA LEU A 287 -37.07 11.10 22.67
C LEU A 287 -36.64 10.46 24.00
N ILE A 288 -35.35 10.17 24.17
CA ILE A 288 -34.80 9.69 25.44
C ILE A 288 -34.89 10.80 26.52
N ASN A 289 -34.55 12.03 26.15
CA ASN A 289 -34.64 13.20 27.01
C ASN A 289 -36.08 13.42 27.48
N GLN A 290 -37.06 13.27 26.58
CA GLN A 290 -38.48 13.33 26.92
C GLN A 290 -38.91 12.18 27.84
N ALA A 291 -38.49 10.95 27.53
CA ALA A 291 -38.89 9.75 28.28
C ALA A 291 -38.36 9.77 29.73
N PHE A 292 -37.13 10.24 29.94
CA PHE A 292 -36.49 10.23 31.25
C PHE A 292 -36.44 11.61 31.93
N ASN A 293 -36.93 12.66 31.27
CA ASN A 293 -36.82 14.05 31.72
C ASN A 293 -35.36 14.40 32.12
N LEU A 294 -34.42 14.18 31.19
CA LEU A 294 -32.99 14.31 31.47
C LEU A 294 -32.53 15.75 31.64
N GLY A 295 -33.26 16.72 31.07
CA GLY A 295 -32.96 18.14 31.16
C GLY A 295 -32.03 18.65 30.05
N PHE A 296 -31.92 17.94 28.92
CA PHE A 296 -31.22 18.49 27.76
C PHE A 296 -31.99 19.69 27.18
N GLU A 297 -31.27 20.78 26.94
CA GLU A 297 -31.78 21.96 26.26
C GLU A 297 -31.61 21.83 24.76
N GLU A 298 -32.67 22.13 24.00
CA GLU A 298 -32.60 22.12 22.54
C GLU A 298 -31.77 23.30 22.04
N LEU A 299 -30.75 23.01 21.25
CA LEU A 299 -30.01 23.99 20.48
C LEU A 299 -30.89 24.47 19.33
N ALA A 300 -31.33 25.74 19.40
CA ALA A 300 -32.07 26.36 18.30
C ALA A 300 -31.21 26.29 17.03
N PRO A 301 -31.77 25.86 15.87
CA PRO A 301 -31.02 25.85 14.62
C PRO A 301 -30.54 27.28 14.35
N THR A 302 -29.23 27.47 14.29
CA THR A 302 -28.62 28.76 13.99
C THR A 302 -29.05 29.16 12.58
N GLY A 303 -29.92 30.18 12.50
CA GLY A 303 -30.54 30.67 11.27
C GLY A 303 -29.59 31.37 10.28
N ASP A 304 -28.28 31.08 10.32
CA ASP A 304 -27.29 31.50 9.32
C ASP A 304 -26.88 30.35 8.37
N ASP A 305 -27.37 29.12 8.60
CA ASP A 305 -26.88 27.89 7.93
C ASP A 305 -27.63 27.47 6.63
N ASP A 306 -28.61 28.24 6.12
CA ASP A 306 -29.34 27.80 4.90
C ASP A 306 -28.49 27.96 3.64
N ARG A 307 -27.62 28.97 3.57
CA ARG A 307 -26.81 29.21 2.38
C ARG A 307 -25.55 28.35 2.36
N ASP A 308 -24.80 28.32 3.46
CA ASP A 308 -23.55 27.56 3.54
C ASP A 308 -23.82 26.06 3.65
N GLY A 309 -24.84 25.65 4.43
CA GLY A 309 -25.29 24.26 4.45
C GLY A 309 -25.89 23.78 3.13
N ALA A 310 -26.61 24.63 2.38
CA ALA A 310 -27.02 24.28 1.01
C ALA A 310 -25.82 24.21 0.05
N ALA A 311 -24.79 25.05 0.26
CA ALA A 311 -23.58 25.02 -0.54
C ALA A 311 -22.77 23.73 -0.31
N ASP A 312 -22.63 23.29 0.94
CA ASP A 312 -21.95 22.04 1.31
C ASP A 312 -22.68 20.80 0.79
N ARG A 313 -24.03 20.79 0.85
CA ARG A 313 -24.84 19.72 0.23
C ARG A 313 -24.66 19.68 -1.28
N ALA A 314 -24.73 20.83 -1.94
CA ALA A 314 -24.56 20.90 -3.38
C ALA A 314 -23.14 20.51 -3.82
N LEU A 315 -22.11 20.86 -3.03
CA LEU A 315 -20.74 20.39 -3.22
C LEU A 315 -20.65 18.87 -3.08
N SER A 316 -21.24 18.30 -2.04
CA SER A 316 -21.23 16.86 -1.80
C SER A 316 -21.91 16.09 -2.94
N ASP A 317 -23.11 16.53 -3.37
CA ASP A 317 -23.83 15.93 -4.50
C ASP A 317 -23.03 16.05 -5.82
N ALA A 318 -22.38 17.20 -6.03
CA ALA A 318 -21.52 17.40 -7.20
C ALA A 318 -20.34 16.42 -7.18
N LEU A 319 -19.64 16.25 -6.05
CA LEU A 319 -18.51 15.34 -5.91
C LEU A 319 -18.89 13.85 -6.09
N LEU A 320 -20.11 13.47 -5.69
CA LEU A 320 -20.64 12.11 -5.83
C LEU A 320 -21.14 11.77 -7.25
N THR A 321 -21.18 12.74 -8.17
CA THR A 321 -21.62 12.50 -9.55
C THR A 321 -20.67 11.54 -10.27
N ALA A 322 -21.17 10.40 -10.74
CA ALA A 322 -20.34 9.32 -11.29
C ALA A 322 -19.61 9.67 -12.60
N GLU A 323 -20.28 10.38 -13.51
CA GLU A 323 -19.70 10.78 -14.80
C GLU A 323 -18.88 12.06 -14.64
N LEU A 324 -17.65 12.07 -15.18
CA LEU A 324 -16.64 13.07 -14.86
C LEU A 324 -16.96 14.44 -15.47
N GLY A 325 -17.52 14.49 -16.69
CA GLY A 325 -17.98 15.73 -17.32
C GLY A 325 -19.20 16.35 -16.62
N ALA A 326 -20.13 15.51 -16.19
CA ALA A 326 -21.30 15.89 -15.39
C ALA A 326 -20.88 16.37 -13.99
N ARG A 327 -19.86 15.76 -13.39
CA ARG A 327 -19.25 16.18 -12.12
C ARG A 327 -18.66 17.59 -12.23
N VAL A 328 -17.86 17.87 -13.26
CA VAL A 328 -17.33 19.22 -13.52
C VAL A 328 -18.46 20.24 -13.70
N SER A 329 -19.49 19.88 -14.46
CA SER A 329 -20.66 20.74 -14.67
C SER A 329 -21.43 21.01 -13.38
N ALA A 330 -21.59 19.99 -12.53
CA ALA A 330 -22.23 20.10 -11.22
C ALA A 330 -21.42 21.00 -10.28
N LEU A 331 -20.09 20.84 -10.23
CA LEU A 331 -19.20 21.69 -9.43
C LEU A 331 -19.27 23.16 -9.89
N ARG A 332 -19.34 23.43 -11.19
CA ARG A 332 -19.60 24.80 -11.73
C ARG A 332 -20.98 25.34 -11.32
N GLY A 333 -21.97 24.46 -11.23
CA GLY A 333 -23.27 24.77 -10.63
C GLY A 333 -23.15 25.24 -9.17
N VAL A 334 -22.31 24.58 -8.36
CA VAL A 334 -22.05 24.97 -6.97
C VAL A 334 -21.34 26.33 -6.90
N ILE A 335 -20.30 26.54 -7.70
CA ILE A 335 -19.52 27.79 -7.74
C ILE A 335 -20.43 28.99 -8.07
N SER A 336 -21.27 28.84 -9.10
CA SER A 336 -22.16 29.92 -9.54
C SER A 336 -23.31 30.19 -8.56
N ARG A 337 -23.90 29.15 -7.97
CA ARG A 337 -25.06 29.26 -7.09
C ARG A 337 -24.69 29.72 -5.66
N PHE A 338 -23.50 29.38 -5.20
CA PHE A 338 -23.06 29.61 -3.82
C PHE A 338 -21.77 30.45 -3.74
N ALA A 339 -21.59 31.41 -4.65
CA ALA A 339 -20.41 32.27 -4.67
C ALA A 339 -20.15 32.96 -3.31
N GLY A 340 -18.90 32.91 -2.85
CA GLY A 340 -18.45 33.47 -1.56
C GLY A 340 -18.59 32.53 -0.36
N THR A 341 -19.00 31.28 -0.57
CA THR A 341 -19.01 30.23 0.47
C THR A 341 -17.75 29.37 0.38
N GLU A 342 -17.34 28.75 1.49
CA GLU A 342 -16.19 27.83 1.52
C GLU A 342 -16.40 26.62 0.57
N ALA A 343 -17.64 26.15 0.45
CA ALA A 343 -18.02 25.09 -0.48
C ALA A 343 -17.79 25.48 -1.94
N ALA A 344 -18.07 26.74 -2.32
CA ALA A 344 -17.81 27.23 -3.66
C ALA A 344 -16.30 27.36 -3.96
N GLU A 345 -15.48 27.72 -2.97
CA GLU A 345 -14.01 27.72 -3.11
C GLU A 345 -13.48 26.29 -3.29
N LYS A 346 -13.93 25.35 -2.46
CA LYS A 346 -13.61 23.91 -2.60
C LYS A 346 -14.07 23.35 -3.95
N ALA A 347 -15.28 23.72 -4.40
CA ALA A 347 -15.79 23.36 -5.71
C ALA A 347 -14.92 23.90 -6.84
N GLN A 348 -14.43 25.14 -6.72
CA GLN A 348 -13.53 25.77 -7.69
C GLN A 348 -12.21 25.01 -7.77
N THR A 349 -11.60 24.66 -6.64
CA THR A 349 -10.37 23.85 -6.60
C THR A 349 -10.59 22.47 -7.22
N ALA A 350 -11.67 21.78 -6.85
CA ALA A 350 -12.01 20.46 -7.38
C ALA A 350 -12.30 20.49 -8.89
N ALA A 351 -13.07 21.46 -9.37
CA ALA A 351 -13.39 21.63 -10.79
C ALA A 351 -12.12 21.92 -11.61
N THR A 352 -11.26 22.82 -11.13
CA THR A 352 -10.00 23.16 -11.79
C THR A 352 -9.08 21.93 -11.93
N ARG A 353 -9.00 21.11 -10.87
CA ARG A 353 -8.23 19.86 -10.89
C ARG A 353 -8.82 18.85 -11.89
N LEU A 354 -10.12 18.59 -11.83
CA LEU A 354 -10.79 17.66 -12.73
C LEU A 354 -10.75 18.11 -14.20
N GLU A 355 -10.85 19.41 -14.47
CA GLU A 355 -10.69 19.96 -15.81
C GLU A 355 -9.27 19.80 -16.33
N THR A 356 -8.27 19.95 -15.45
CA THR A 356 -6.87 19.67 -15.77
C THR A 356 -6.69 18.18 -16.10
N ASP A 357 -7.27 17.29 -15.30
CA ASP A 357 -7.21 15.84 -15.50
C ASP A 357 -7.94 15.40 -16.79
N LEU A 358 -9.09 16.00 -17.11
CA LEU A 358 -9.79 15.78 -18.39
C LEU A 358 -8.98 16.26 -19.58
N ALA A 359 -8.47 17.49 -19.51
CA ALA A 359 -7.65 18.06 -20.56
C ALA A 359 -6.34 17.27 -20.76
N GLN A 360 -5.83 16.64 -19.70
CA GLN A 360 -4.70 15.72 -19.78
C GLN A 360 -5.10 14.39 -20.40
N LYS A 361 -6.23 13.80 -19.99
CA LYS A 361 -6.77 12.55 -20.53
C LYS A 361 -7.07 12.64 -22.03
N ASP A 362 -7.68 13.73 -22.48
CA ASP A 362 -7.96 13.98 -23.89
C ASP A 362 -6.67 14.18 -24.70
N ARG A 363 -5.69 14.90 -24.15
CA ARG A 363 -4.35 15.04 -24.76
C ARG A 363 -3.65 13.69 -24.88
N THR A 364 -3.68 12.86 -23.83
CA THR A 364 -3.11 11.51 -23.84
C THR A 364 -3.81 10.61 -24.85
N ALA A 365 -5.14 10.63 -24.94
CA ALA A 365 -5.89 9.82 -25.92
C ALA A 365 -5.58 10.22 -27.38
N GLN A 366 -5.49 11.52 -27.67
CA GLN A 366 -5.10 12.00 -28.99
C GLN A 366 -3.64 11.64 -29.33
N ALA A 367 -2.76 11.67 -28.33
CA ALA A 367 -1.35 11.33 -28.49
C ALA A 367 -1.11 9.82 -28.67
N ILE A 368 -1.89 8.96 -28.00
CA ILE A 368 -1.91 7.50 -28.28
C ILE A 368 -2.34 7.24 -29.72
N ALA A 369 -3.39 7.91 -30.22
CA ALA A 369 -3.80 7.76 -31.62
C ALA A 369 -2.73 8.26 -32.62
N ARG A 370 -1.91 9.25 -32.24
CA ARG A 370 -0.75 9.69 -33.04
C ARG A 370 0.39 8.68 -33.00
N LEU A 371 0.66 8.10 -31.83
CA LEU A 371 1.64 7.02 -31.64
C LEU A 371 1.29 5.81 -32.51
N ASP A 372 0.04 5.32 -32.47
CA ASP A 372 -0.40 4.17 -33.26
C ASP A 372 -0.23 4.39 -34.76
N ARG A 373 -0.57 5.60 -35.24
CA ARG A 373 -0.35 5.99 -36.65
C ARG A 373 1.14 6.02 -37.00
N ALA A 374 1.97 6.62 -36.15
CA ALA A 374 3.40 6.75 -36.39
C ALA A 374 4.11 5.38 -36.35
N LYS A 375 3.74 4.51 -35.40
CA LYS A 375 4.23 3.12 -35.30
C LYS A 375 3.82 2.30 -36.53
N SER A 376 2.56 2.36 -36.93
CA SER A 376 2.05 1.65 -38.11
C SER A 376 2.71 2.10 -39.41
N ALA A 377 3.00 3.40 -39.53
CA ALA A 377 3.70 3.98 -40.68
C ALA A 377 5.22 3.80 -40.64
N LYS A 378 5.78 3.27 -39.54
CA LYS A 378 7.24 3.22 -39.29
C LYS A 378 7.92 4.58 -39.41
N ASP A 379 7.22 5.65 -39.01
CA ASP A 379 7.68 7.04 -39.14
C ASP A 379 8.49 7.46 -37.90
N THR A 380 9.82 7.31 -37.99
CA THR A 380 10.73 7.67 -36.90
C THR A 380 10.79 9.18 -36.62
N ALA A 381 10.44 10.03 -37.59
CA ALA A 381 10.39 11.48 -37.37
C ALA A 381 9.17 11.86 -36.53
N ALA A 382 8.01 11.29 -36.84
CA ALA A 382 6.79 11.47 -36.04
C ALA A 382 6.93 10.90 -34.63
N LEU A 383 7.57 9.74 -34.47
CA LEU A 383 7.86 9.15 -33.17
C LEU A 383 8.85 10.01 -32.35
N ARG A 384 9.92 10.56 -32.94
CA ARG A 384 10.82 11.48 -32.23
C ARG A 384 10.14 12.79 -31.83
N ALA A 385 9.25 13.32 -32.67
CA ALA A 385 8.47 14.51 -32.34
C ALA A 385 7.50 14.25 -31.17
N LEU A 386 6.83 13.09 -31.16
CA LEU A 386 6.01 12.65 -30.03
C LEU A 386 6.84 12.41 -28.77
N LEU A 387 8.05 11.87 -28.90
CA LEU A 387 8.94 11.63 -27.76
C LEU A 387 9.36 12.95 -27.13
N GLN A 388 9.70 13.97 -27.93
CA GLN A 388 9.98 15.31 -27.41
C GLN A 388 8.77 15.96 -26.74
N GLU A 389 7.56 15.72 -27.26
CA GLU A 389 6.32 16.29 -26.71
C GLU A 389 5.92 15.64 -25.38
N PHE A 390 6.24 14.36 -25.17
CA PHE A 390 5.82 13.56 -24.01
C PHE A 390 6.98 13.03 -23.17
N ASP A 391 8.17 13.62 -23.30
CA ASP A 391 9.38 13.19 -22.58
C ASP A 391 9.17 13.12 -21.06
N GLY A 392 9.71 12.08 -20.42
CA GLY A 392 9.53 11.84 -18.98
C GLY A 392 8.12 11.42 -18.53
N THR A 393 7.19 11.15 -19.46
CA THR A 393 5.85 10.62 -19.14
C THR A 393 5.71 9.13 -19.54
N ALA A 394 4.70 8.43 -19.00
CA ALA A 394 4.40 7.05 -19.38
C ALA A 394 4.13 6.89 -20.89
N LEU A 395 3.49 7.88 -21.52
CA LEU A 395 3.30 7.88 -22.97
C LEU A 395 4.62 8.13 -23.71
N GLY A 396 5.49 9.03 -23.20
CA GLY A 396 6.83 9.22 -23.73
C GLY A 396 7.62 7.92 -23.75
N PHE A 397 7.51 7.12 -22.68
CA PHE A 397 8.12 5.79 -22.62
C PHE A 397 7.57 4.84 -23.70
N GLN A 398 6.24 4.79 -23.91
CA GLN A 398 5.65 4.00 -25.00
C GLN A 398 6.09 4.47 -26.39
N VAL A 399 6.23 5.79 -26.58
CA VAL A 399 6.74 6.37 -27.84
C VAL A 399 8.22 6.01 -28.02
N GLN A 400 9.02 6.03 -26.95
CA GLN A 400 10.42 5.63 -26.97
C GLN A 400 10.58 4.16 -27.33
N LEU A 401 9.72 3.29 -26.78
CA LEU A 401 9.66 1.87 -27.12
C LEU A 401 9.31 1.67 -28.60
N ALA A 402 8.25 2.30 -29.08
CA ALA A 402 7.85 2.22 -30.48
C ALA A 402 8.93 2.76 -31.43
N LEU A 403 9.63 3.84 -31.06
CA LEU A 403 10.76 4.37 -31.80
C LEU A 403 11.90 3.35 -31.85
N PHE A 404 12.23 2.74 -30.71
CA PHE A 404 13.24 1.71 -30.62
C PHE A 404 12.90 0.49 -31.47
N GLU A 405 11.67 -0.02 -31.40
CA GLU A 405 11.17 -1.14 -32.22
C GLU A 405 11.32 -0.85 -33.73
N VAL A 406 10.87 0.35 -34.16
CA VAL A 406 10.94 0.75 -35.57
C VAL A 406 12.38 0.90 -36.04
N GLU A 407 13.24 1.54 -35.25
CA GLU A 407 14.66 1.68 -35.57
C GLU A 407 15.40 0.35 -35.55
N ALA A 408 15.08 -0.55 -34.63
CA ALA A 408 15.65 -1.89 -34.54
C ALA A 408 15.26 -2.73 -35.77
N ALA A 409 13.99 -2.70 -36.18
CA ALA A 409 13.53 -3.37 -37.39
C ALA A 409 14.22 -2.82 -38.65
N GLN A 410 14.42 -1.50 -38.73
CA GLN A 410 15.17 -0.87 -39.83
C GLN A 410 16.64 -1.31 -39.84
N ARG A 411 17.32 -1.28 -38.68
CA ARG A 411 18.71 -1.75 -38.53
C ARG A 411 18.89 -3.23 -38.87
N ALA A 412 17.94 -4.09 -38.48
CA ALA A 412 17.97 -5.51 -38.80
C ALA A 412 17.84 -5.75 -40.32
N THR A 413 16.97 -4.98 -40.98
CA THR A 413 16.79 -5.05 -42.44
C THR A 413 18.05 -4.59 -43.18
N GLU A 414 18.69 -3.51 -42.70
CA GLU A 414 19.95 -3.01 -43.23
C GLU A 414 21.10 -4.01 -43.03
N ALA A 415 21.19 -4.63 -41.83
CA ALA A 415 22.18 -5.64 -41.52
C ALA A 415 22.03 -6.90 -42.41
N GLN A 416 20.80 -7.36 -42.65
CA GLN A 416 20.52 -8.46 -43.58
C GLN A 416 20.95 -8.12 -45.01
N ALA A 417 20.64 -6.90 -45.48
CA ALA A 417 21.03 -6.44 -46.81
C ALA A 417 22.56 -6.37 -46.96
N ASN A 418 23.26 -5.85 -45.94
CA ASN A 418 24.72 -5.77 -45.91
C ASN A 418 25.37 -7.17 -45.85
N ALA A 419 24.85 -8.08 -45.04
CA ALA A 419 25.34 -9.46 -44.97
C ALA A 419 25.15 -10.20 -46.31
N ALA A 420 23.99 -10.03 -46.95
CA ALA A 420 23.73 -10.58 -48.27
C ALA A 420 24.72 -10.04 -49.31
N LEU A 421 25.01 -8.72 -49.28
CA LEU A 421 26.01 -8.09 -50.14
C LEU A 421 27.41 -8.64 -49.90
N THR A 422 27.85 -8.76 -48.64
CA THR A 422 29.16 -9.35 -48.31
C THR A 422 29.25 -10.79 -48.83
N ALA A 423 28.23 -11.60 -48.60
CA ALA A 423 28.18 -12.98 -49.11
C ALA A 423 28.25 -13.03 -50.63
N ALA A 424 27.51 -12.15 -51.33
CA ALA A 424 27.54 -12.07 -52.79
C ALA A 424 28.91 -11.65 -53.33
N LEU A 425 29.60 -10.70 -52.68
CA LEU A 425 30.92 -10.24 -53.09
C LEU A 425 32.03 -11.29 -52.88
N LEU A 426 31.82 -12.26 -51.98
CA LEU A 426 32.76 -13.36 -51.71
C LEU A 426 32.59 -14.55 -52.66
N LEU A 427 31.54 -14.59 -53.48
CA LEU A 427 31.33 -15.66 -54.47
C LEU A 427 32.40 -15.61 -55.57
N THR A 428 33.01 -16.76 -55.84
CA THR A 428 34.07 -16.91 -56.85
C THR A 428 33.55 -17.28 -58.24
N ASP A 429 32.33 -17.82 -58.34
CA ASP A 429 31.64 -18.06 -59.62
C ASP A 429 30.93 -16.78 -60.10
N PRO A 430 31.33 -16.22 -61.26
CA PRO A 430 30.74 -14.98 -61.78
C PRO A 430 29.23 -15.06 -62.02
N ALA A 431 28.70 -16.22 -62.44
CA ALA A 431 27.26 -16.37 -62.72
C ALA A 431 26.43 -16.37 -61.42
N ALA A 432 26.89 -17.09 -60.39
CA ALA A 432 26.30 -17.05 -59.06
C ALA A 432 26.41 -15.66 -58.41
N GLN A 433 27.55 -14.99 -58.56
CA GLN A 433 27.78 -13.65 -58.05
C GLN A 433 26.84 -12.62 -58.67
N ILE A 434 26.71 -12.60 -60.01
CA ILE A 434 25.77 -11.73 -60.72
C ILE A 434 24.33 -11.99 -60.25
N SER A 435 23.93 -13.26 -60.13
CA SER A 435 22.58 -13.64 -59.70
C SER A 435 22.28 -13.20 -58.26
N ALA A 436 23.25 -13.30 -57.36
CA ALA A 436 23.12 -12.87 -55.96
C ALA A 436 23.00 -11.35 -55.84
N LEU A 437 23.85 -10.60 -56.55
CA LEU A 437 23.79 -9.12 -56.57
C LEU A 437 22.47 -8.61 -57.20
N GLN A 438 21.92 -9.32 -58.20
CA GLN A 438 20.61 -9.00 -58.80
C GLN A 438 19.43 -9.24 -57.86
N ARG A 439 19.54 -10.22 -56.95
CA ARG A 439 18.54 -10.43 -55.89
C ARG A 439 18.61 -9.29 -54.87
N ILE A 440 19.80 -8.92 -54.42
CA ILE A 440 19.99 -7.84 -53.43
C ILE A 440 19.47 -6.50 -53.93
N THR A 441 19.72 -6.16 -55.19
CA THR A 441 19.18 -4.92 -55.81
C THR A 441 17.66 -4.89 -55.89
N ARG A 442 17.00 -6.05 -55.89
CA ARG A 442 15.54 -6.17 -56.00
C ARG A 442 14.87 -6.27 -54.63
N ASP A 443 15.42 -7.11 -53.77
CA ASP A 443 14.83 -7.49 -52.49
C ASP A 443 15.15 -6.47 -51.37
N HIS A 444 16.16 -5.61 -51.58
CA HIS A 444 16.58 -4.56 -50.65
C HIS A 444 16.73 -3.18 -51.33
N ALA A 445 15.84 -2.85 -52.27
CA ALA A 445 15.96 -1.68 -53.15
C ALA A 445 16.06 -0.33 -52.42
N ASP A 446 15.55 -0.25 -51.20
CA ASP A 446 15.56 0.91 -50.29
C ASP A 446 16.82 1.01 -49.42
N GLN A 447 17.72 0.01 -49.47
CA GLN A 447 18.90 -0.07 -48.62
C GLN A 447 20.18 0.37 -49.36
N PRO A 448 21.20 0.94 -48.68
CA PRO A 448 22.49 1.28 -49.27
C PRO A 448 23.19 0.10 -49.95
N ALA A 449 23.00 -1.11 -49.43
CA ALA A 449 23.54 -2.35 -49.99
C ALA A 449 23.07 -2.61 -51.43
N ALA A 450 21.86 -2.21 -51.81
CA ALA A 450 21.37 -2.36 -53.18
C ALA A 450 22.12 -1.43 -54.16
N GLN A 451 22.44 -0.20 -53.76
CA GLN A 451 23.26 0.68 -54.59
C GLN A 451 24.68 0.12 -54.79
N GLN A 452 25.27 -0.43 -53.72
CA GLN A 452 26.58 -1.08 -53.81
C GLN A 452 26.54 -2.34 -54.66
N ALA A 453 25.46 -3.14 -54.55
CA ALA A 453 25.24 -4.31 -55.39
C ALA A 453 25.10 -3.93 -56.87
N ALA A 454 24.40 -2.84 -57.19
CA ALA A 454 24.26 -2.32 -58.55
C ALA A 454 25.61 -1.89 -59.14
N LEU A 455 26.45 -1.19 -58.36
CA LEU A 455 27.80 -0.80 -58.77
C LEU A 455 28.71 -2.02 -59.00
N ALA A 456 28.61 -3.05 -58.14
CA ALA A 456 29.36 -4.29 -58.31
C ALA A 456 28.93 -5.05 -59.57
N LEU A 457 27.61 -5.11 -59.84
CA LEU A 457 27.03 -5.66 -61.07
C LEU A 457 27.56 -4.96 -62.33
N ASP A 458 27.63 -3.64 -62.29
CA ASP A 458 28.13 -2.85 -63.41
C ASP A 458 29.61 -3.16 -63.69
N ARG A 459 30.44 -3.24 -62.65
CA ARG A 459 31.86 -3.63 -62.77
C ARG A 459 32.03 -5.04 -63.36
N LEU A 460 31.22 -6.01 -62.93
CA LEU A 460 31.27 -7.38 -63.42
C LEU A 460 30.87 -7.50 -64.90
N ARG A 461 29.92 -6.67 -65.36
CA ARG A 461 29.49 -6.62 -66.77
C ARG A 461 30.53 -5.99 -67.69
N HIS A 462 31.39 -5.12 -67.16
CA HIS A 462 32.41 -4.40 -67.92
C HIS A 462 33.83 -4.95 -67.73
N ALA A 463 34.00 -6.05 -66.99
CA ALA A 463 35.30 -6.69 -66.80
C ALA A 463 35.76 -7.42 -68.08
N ALA A 464 36.66 -6.78 -68.84
CA ALA A 464 37.41 -7.44 -69.92
C ALA A 464 38.41 -8.47 -69.34
N PRO A 465 38.74 -9.57 -70.05
CA PRO A 465 39.65 -10.58 -69.54
C PRO A 465 41.06 -10.01 -69.36
N ALA A 466 41.55 -9.96 -68.12
CA ALA A 466 42.93 -9.57 -67.83
C ALA A 466 43.91 -10.71 -68.16
N PRO A 467 45.10 -10.43 -68.72
CA PRO A 467 46.07 -11.45 -69.10
C PRO A 467 46.72 -12.10 -67.88
N THR A 468 46.99 -13.40 -67.99
CA THR A 468 47.77 -14.22 -67.06
C THR A 468 49.13 -13.57 -66.78
N ARG A 469 49.36 -13.17 -65.52
CA ARG A 469 50.67 -12.73 -65.04
C ARG A 469 51.23 -13.77 -64.08
N THR A 470 52.36 -14.36 -64.48
CA THR A 470 53.16 -15.29 -63.69
C THR A 470 53.67 -14.65 -62.40
N VAL A 471 53.49 -15.37 -61.30
CA VAL A 471 53.99 -15.05 -59.95
C VAL A 471 55.52 -14.99 -59.96
N LYS A 472 56.09 -13.94 -59.36
CA LYS A 472 57.50 -13.87 -58.98
C LYS A 472 57.55 -13.48 -57.50
N GLU A 473 58.29 -14.26 -56.70
CA GLU A 473 58.47 -14.05 -55.26
C GLU A 473 59.00 -12.65 -54.91
N PRO A 474 58.63 -12.09 -53.74
CA PRO A 474 59.10 -10.78 -53.31
C PRO A 474 60.42 -10.87 -52.54
N THR A 475 61.34 -9.95 -52.86
CA THR A 475 62.44 -9.54 -51.96
C THR A 475 62.33 -8.02 -51.69
N PRO A 476 62.85 -7.55 -50.54
CA PRO A 476 62.27 -6.44 -49.80
C PRO A 476 62.87 -5.07 -50.17
N VAL A 477 62.04 -4.02 -50.13
CA VAL A 477 62.49 -2.62 -50.07
C VAL A 477 61.54 -1.83 -49.15
N ALA A 478 62.13 -1.08 -48.22
CA ALA A 478 61.53 -0.10 -47.32
C ALA A 478 61.95 1.33 -47.75
N PRO A 479 61.48 2.44 -47.13
CA PRO A 479 60.18 2.81 -46.56
C PRO A 479 59.67 4.17 -47.15
N PRO A 480 58.63 4.82 -46.58
CA PRO A 480 58.98 5.88 -45.62
C PRO A 480 58.09 5.93 -44.37
N VAL A 481 58.75 6.43 -43.33
CA VAL A 481 58.30 6.86 -42.01
C VAL A 481 56.83 7.32 -41.95
N SER A 482 56.04 6.64 -41.12
CA SER A 482 54.84 7.19 -40.48
C SER A 482 54.92 6.86 -39.00
N GLN A 483 55.06 7.91 -38.20
CA GLN A 483 54.95 7.86 -36.75
C GLN A 483 53.50 7.53 -36.40
N THR A 484 53.25 6.29 -36.00
CA THR A 484 52.10 5.96 -35.15
C THR A 484 52.66 5.13 -34.01
N GLY A 485 53.02 5.84 -32.94
CA GLY A 485 53.19 5.19 -31.66
C GLY A 485 51.85 4.56 -31.29
N ALA A 486 51.84 3.25 -31.11
CA ALA A 486 50.86 2.63 -30.25
C ALA A 486 51.14 3.19 -28.84
N GLU A 487 50.39 4.23 -28.45
CA GLU A 487 50.24 4.55 -27.04
C GLU A 487 49.49 3.37 -26.42
N PHE A 488 50.27 2.45 -25.83
CA PHE A 488 49.84 1.78 -24.63
C PHE A 488 49.35 2.87 -23.67
N LEU A 489 48.05 2.86 -23.37
CA LEU A 489 47.52 3.63 -22.25
C LEU A 489 48.43 3.36 -21.04
N PRO A 490 49.01 4.39 -20.40
CA PRO A 490 49.77 4.15 -19.19
C PRO A 490 48.82 3.55 -18.14
N PRO A 491 49.33 2.68 -17.24
CA PRO A 491 48.54 2.30 -16.07
C PRO A 491 48.10 3.60 -15.37
N VAL A 492 46.82 3.67 -15.01
CA VAL A 492 46.27 4.79 -14.27
C VAL A 492 47.13 4.96 -13.01
N SER A 493 47.96 5.99 -13.00
CA SER A 493 48.74 6.39 -11.85
C SER A 493 47.77 6.69 -10.70
N ALA A 494 48.13 6.29 -9.48
CA ALA A 494 47.41 6.56 -8.23
C ALA A 494 47.04 8.05 -8.04
N ALA A 495 47.64 8.97 -8.82
CA ALA A 495 47.30 10.39 -8.83
C ALA A 495 45.92 10.74 -9.45
N ALA A 496 45.24 9.81 -10.13
CA ALA A 496 43.85 10.02 -10.59
C ALA A 496 42.83 9.90 -9.44
N PHE A 497 43.16 9.15 -8.37
CA PHE A 497 42.30 9.01 -7.19
C PHE A 497 42.20 10.31 -6.38
N ASP A 498 43.25 11.14 -6.41
CA ASP A 498 43.33 12.36 -5.60
C ASP A 498 42.46 13.51 -6.13
N ARG A 499 41.96 13.43 -7.38
CA ARG A 499 41.05 14.43 -7.95
C ARG A 499 39.56 14.15 -7.72
N MET A 500 39.20 12.98 -7.17
CA MET A 500 37.80 12.66 -6.80
C MET A 500 37.49 12.91 -5.31
N ALA A 501 38.50 13.19 -4.48
CA ALA A 501 38.34 13.43 -3.04
C ALA A 501 37.63 14.76 -2.68
N GLY A 502 37.10 15.50 -3.66
CA GLY A 502 36.43 16.79 -3.49
C GLY A 502 34.92 16.83 -3.79
N MET A 503 34.31 15.71 -4.19
CA MET A 503 32.86 15.62 -4.42
C MET A 503 32.28 14.64 -3.39
N GLY A 504 31.65 15.15 -2.34
CA GLY A 504 30.91 14.31 -1.39
C GLY A 504 29.79 13.53 -2.11
N GLY A 505 29.42 12.36 -1.57
CA GLY A 505 28.37 11.50 -2.12
C GLY A 505 28.71 10.01 -2.02
N THR A 506 27.70 9.17 -2.24
CA THR A 506 27.75 7.71 -2.03
C THR A 506 28.82 7.04 -2.89
N GLN A 507 29.00 7.48 -4.14
CA GLN A 507 30.07 6.96 -5.02
C GLN A 507 31.46 7.16 -4.40
N ALA A 508 31.74 8.34 -3.87
CA ALA A 508 33.04 8.64 -3.26
C ALA A 508 33.24 7.84 -1.97
N ASP A 509 32.17 7.60 -1.20
CA ASP A 509 32.19 6.78 0.00
C ASP A 509 32.50 5.32 -0.32
N VAL A 510 31.85 4.75 -1.35
CA VAL A 510 32.09 3.39 -1.85
C VAL A 510 33.54 3.23 -2.34
N ILE A 511 34.04 4.17 -3.15
CA ILE A 511 35.43 4.12 -3.66
C ILE A 511 36.44 4.23 -2.51
N ARG A 512 36.21 5.16 -1.57
CA ARG A 512 37.11 5.38 -0.43
C ARG A 512 37.14 4.20 0.52
N ARG A 513 35.99 3.57 0.75
CA ARG A 513 35.84 2.40 1.64
C ARG A 513 36.27 1.10 0.95
N GLY A 514 36.23 1.06 -0.37
CA GLY A 514 36.68 -0.06 -1.19
C GLY A 514 35.64 -1.18 -1.37
N TYR A 515 34.38 -0.96 -0.96
CA TYR A 515 33.29 -1.91 -1.17
C TYR A 515 31.92 -1.24 -1.19
N LEU A 516 30.97 -1.83 -1.93
CA LEU A 516 29.57 -1.44 -1.98
C LEU A 516 28.79 -2.12 -0.85
N ALA A 517 28.09 -1.37 0.01
CA ALA A 517 27.15 -1.96 0.96
C ALA A 517 25.78 -2.14 0.26
N CYS A 518 25.41 -3.37 -0.08
CA CYS A 518 24.19 -3.66 -0.83
C CYS A 518 23.15 -4.35 0.05
N GLY A 519 22.02 -3.68 0.28
CA GLY A 519 20.91 -4.23 1.04
C GLY A 519 20.09 -5.21 0.21
N VAL A 520 20.04 -6.46 0.67
CA VAL A 520 19.32 -7.56 0.01
C VAL A 520 18.41 -8.27 0.99
N GLY A 521 17.38 -8.96 0.48
CA GLY A 521 16.56 -9.84 1.31
C GLY A 521 17.38 -11.02 1.85
N LEU A 522 17.00 -11.55 3.01
CA LEU A 522 17.61 -12.78 3.52
C LEU A 522 16.81 -13.99 3.05
N ASN A 523 17.49 -15.00 2.49
CA ASN A 523 16.93 -16.31 2.12
C ASN A 523 15.75 -16.24 1.12
N ARG A 524 15.83 -15.37 0.11
CA ARG A 524 14.84 -15.28 -0.97
C ARG A 524 15.33 -16.06 -2.19
N GLN A 525 14.82 -17.26 -2.42
CA GLN A 525 15.26 -18.12 -3.52
C GLN A 525 15.13 -17.40 -4.87
N GLY A 526 16.17 -17.51 -5.68
CA GLY A 526 16.31 -16.78 -6.94
C GLY A 526 16.70 -15.30 -6.81
N PHE A 527 16.35 -14.62 -5.71
CA PHE A 527 16.71 -13.21 -5.51
C PHE A 527 18.02 -13.03 -4.74
N SER A 528 18.11 -13.62 -3.55
CA SER A 528 19.21 -13.46 -2.61
C SER A 528 19.24 -14.63 -1.61
N THR A 529 20.08 -15.62 -1.91
CA THR A 529 20.33 -16.79 -1.06
C THR A 529 21.81 -17.00 -0.79
N ILE A 530 22.09 -17.65 0.33
CA ILE A 530 23.44 -18.08 0.68
C ILE A 530 23.51 -19.59 0.45
N ASP A 531 24.48 -20.05 -0.33
CA ASP A 531 24.69 -21.48 -0.56
C ASP A 531 25.37 -22.17 0.64
N SER A 532 25.56 -23.49 0.54
CA SER A 532 26.21 -24.29 1.60
C SER A 532 27.65 -23.87 1.93
N GLN A 533 28.30 -23.09 1.07
CA GLN A 533 29.66 -22.58 1.24
C GLN A 533 29.69 -21.14 1.78
N GLY A 534 28.52 -20.54 2.05
CA GLY A 534 28.44 -19.16 2.53
C GLY A 534 28.46 -18.12 1.41
N VAL A 535 28.34 -18.51 0.14
CA VAL A 535 28.40 -17.59 -0.99
C VAL A 535 27.00 -17.10 -1.35
N TRP A 536 26.86 -15.77 -1.48
CA TRP A 536 25.63 -15.14 -1.95
C TRP A 536 25.41 -15.38 -3.44
N GLN A 537 24.15 -15.71 -3.79
CA GLN A 537 23.69 -15.97 -5.15
C GLN A 537 22.27 -15.42 -5.36
N GLY A 538 21.94 -15.08 -6.60
CA GLY A 538 20.60 -14.64 -7.03
C GLY A 538 20.59 -13.30 -7.77
N PHE A 539 19.43 -12.90 -8.24
CA PHE A 539 19.23 -11.71 -9.07
C PHE A 539 19.66 -10.41 -8.38
N ASP A 540 19.27 -10.22 -7.11
CA ASP A 540 19.65 -9.03 -6.32
C ASP A 540 21.17 -8.99 -6.16
N VAL A 541 21.76 -10.15 -5.86
CA VAL A 541 23.20 -10.33 -5.66
C VAL A 541 23.96 -9.97 -6.92
N ASP A 542 23.52 -10.47 -8.07
CA ASP A 542 24.16 -10.21 -9.36
C ASP A 542 24.07 -8.73 -9.75
N PHE A 543 22.96 -8.05 -9.43
CA PHE A 543 22.86 -6.61 -9.63
C PHE A 543 23.83 -5.83 -8.72
N CYS A 544 23.96 -6.21 -7.44
CA CYS A 544 24.94 -5.60 -6.54
C CYS A 544 26.38 -5.77 -7.07
N ARG A 545 26.73 -6.98 -7.56
CA ARG A 545 28.03 -7.27 -8.18
C ARG A 545 28.26 -6.44 -9.44
N ALA A 546 27.23 -6.20 -10.24
CA ALA A 546 27.31 -5.34 -11.42
C ALA A 546 27.66 -3.89 -11.05
N VAL A 547 27.02 -3.34 -10.01
CA VAL A 547 27.32 -1.98 -9.52
C VAL A 547 28.73 -1.91 -8.95
N ALA A 548 29.17 -2.92 -8.18
CA ALA A 548 30.54 -2.98 -7.67
C ALA A 548 31.58 -3.06 -8.81
N ALA A 549 31.33 -3.89 -9.83
CA ALA A 549 32.20 -3.96 -11.01
C ALA A 549 32.27 -2.62 -11.77
N ALA A 550 31.14 -1.90 -11.88
CA ALA A 550 31.11 -0.60 -12.54
C ALA A 550 31.93 0.47 -11.79
N VAL A 551 31.83 0.50 -10.46
CA VAL A 551 32.41 1.56 -9.62
C VAL A 551 33.83 1.23 -9.15
N LEU A 552 34.11 -0.04 -8.83
CA LEU A 552 35.33 -0.51 -8.17
C LEU A 552 36.22 -1.40 -9.05
N ASP A 553 35.75 -1.80 -10.24
CA ASP A 553 36.41 -2.83 -11.07
C ASP A 553 36.52 -4.20 -10.39
N ASP A 554 35.70 -4.45 -9.37
CA ASP A 554 35.73 -5.69 -8.60
C ASP A 554 34.29 -6.12 -8.28
N PRO A 555 33.78 -7.20 -8.89
CA PRO A 555 32.44 -7.71 -8.60
C PRO A 555 32.30 -8.30 -7.19
N ASP A 556 33.40 -8.69 -6.55
CA ASP A 556 33.40 -9.31 -5.22
C ASP A 556 33.54 -8.26 -4.09
N ALA A 557 33.79 -7.00 -4.43
CA ALA A 557 33.84 -5.87 -3.50
C ALA A 557 32.43 -5.41 -3.05
N VAL A 558 31.64 -6.35 -2.53
CA VAL A 558 30.28 -6.13 -2.03
C VAL A 558 30.15 -6.64 -0.59
N GLU A 559 29.65 -5.80 0.30
CA GLU A 559 29.13 -6.21 1.61
C GLU A 559 27.61 -6.34 1.49
N PHE A 560 27.09 -7.57 1.61
CA PHE A 560 25.65 -7.80 1.61
C PHE A 560 25.07 -7.51 2.98
N VAL A 561 24.15 -6.55 3.03
CA VAL A 561 23.47 -6.11 4.25
C VAL A 561 22.09 -6.75 4.28
N PRO A 562 21.82 -7.74 5.16
CA PRO A 562 20.50 -8.35 5.23
C PRO A 562 19.43 -7.34 5.64
N THR A 563 18.34 -7.30 4.90
CA THR A 563 17.22 -6.38 5.15
C THR A 563 15.88 -7.12 5.23
N ASN A 564 14.91 -6.47 5.87
CA ASN A 564 13.50 -6.85 5.85
C ASN A 564 12.65 -5.61 5.52
N PRO A 565 11.34 -5.76 5.22
CA PRO A 565 10.49 -4.64 4.82
C PRO A 565 10.45 -3.46 5.81
N LEU A 566 10.60 -3.72 7.11
CA LEU A 566 10.60 -2.69 8.15
C LEU A 566 11.94 -1.95 8.26
N SER A 567 13.06 -2.63 8.00
CA SER A 567 14.40 -2.07 8.19
C SER A 567 15.03 -1.50 6.93
N GLN A 568 14.64 -1.96 5.74
CA GLN A 568 15.35 -1.71 4.48
C GLN A 568 15.58 -0.21 4.22
N TYR A 569 14.54 0.62 4.35
CA TYR A 569 14.65 2.06 4.10
C TYR A 569 15.43 2.79 5.19
N THR A 570 15.36 2.34 6.45
CA THR A 570 16.16 2.90 7.56
C THR A 570 17.64 2.58 7.39
N LYS A 571 17.98 1.37 6.92
CA LYS A 571 19.37 0.97 6.61
C LYS A 571 19.94 1.79 5.46
N LEU A 572 19.13 2.02 4.42
CA LEU A 572 19.52 2.90 3.31
C LEU A 572 19.68 4.37 3.77
N ALA A 573 18.73 4.88 4.57
CA ALA A 573 18.75 6.26 5.06
C ALA A 573 19.90 6.55 6.05
N SER A 574 20.27 5.57 6.87
CA SER A 574 21.38 5.68 7.84
C SER A 574 22.76 5.54 7.22
N GLY A 575 22.86 5.14 5.95
CA GLY A 575 24.13 4.85 5.29
C GLY A 575 24.67 3.46 5.59
N GLU A 576 23.91 2.60 6.29
CA GLU A 576 24.27 1.19 6.50
C GLU A 576 24.24 0.42 5.17
N ALA A 577 23.33 0.77 4.26
CA ALA A 577 23.32 0.31 2.87
C ALA A 577 23.44 1.50 1.90
N ASP A 578 24.11 1.32 0.77
CA ASP A 578 24.25 2.30 -0.32
C ASP A 578 23.21 2.12 -1.42
N LEU A 579 22.69 0.90 -1.54
CA LEU A 579 21.74 0.46 -2.56
C LEU A 579 20.84 -0.61 -1.94
N LEU A 580 19.56 -0.61 -2.28
CA LEU A 580 18.63 -1.72 -2.04
C LEU A 580 18.13 -2.27 -3.37
N ILE A 581 17.81 -3.56 -3.43
CA ILE A 581 17.07 -4.17 -4.54
C ILE A 581 15.72 -4.66 -3.99
N GLY A 582 14.61 -4.17 -4.56
CA GLY A 582 13.29 -4.46 -4.00
C GLY A 582 12.12 -3.89 -4.79
N HIS A 583 10.89 -4.10 -4.28
CA HIS A 583 9.69 -3.46 -4.82
C HIS A 583 9.62 -1.99 -4.39
N ALA A 584 9.23 -1.11 -5.33
CA ALA A 584 8.90 0.26 -4.99
C ALA A 584 7.51 0.30 -4.31
N THR A 585 7.48 0.47 -2.99
CA THR A 585 6.20 0.55 -2.26
C THR A 585 5.64 1.97 -2.33
N PRO A 586 4.39 2.18 -2.80
CA PRO A 586 3.75 3.50 -2.77
C PRO A 586 3.69 4.03 -1.33
N GLY A 587 4.19 5.26 -1.11
CA GLY A 587 4.24 5.86 0.23
C GLY A 587 5.47 5.48 1.07
N ALA A 588 6.44 4.73 0.52
CA ALA A 588 7.76 4.61 1.13
C ALA A 588 8.38 6.01 1.35
N ALA A 589 9.11 6.17 2.46
CA ALA A 589 9.60 7.43 3.02
C ALA A 589 10.07 8.45 1.95
N HIS A 590 9.83 9.74 2.19
CA HIS A 590 10.17 10.87 1.30
C HIS A 590 11.67 11.03 0.95
N ASN A 591 12.55 10.09 1.35
CA ASN A 591 14.00 10.19 1.27
C ASN A 591 14.67 9.06 0.45
N VAL A 592 13.92 8.34 -0.39
CA VAL A 592 14.46 7.31 -1.27
C VAL A 592 14.00 7.50 -2.72
N VAL A 593 14.82 7.07 -3.68
CA VAL A 593 14.56 7.15 -5.12
C VAL A 593 14.61 5.76 -5.72
N PHE A 594 13.56 5.38 -6.43
CA PHE A 594 13.56 4.19 -7.28
C PHE A 594 14.28 4.51 -8.59
N ALA A 595 15.43 3.88 -8.82
CA ALA A 595 16.28 4.19 -9.97
C ALA A 595 15.71 3.62 -11.28
N GLY A 596 14.96 2.52 -11.23
CA GLY A 596 14.24 1.99 -12.40
C GLY A 596 13.87 0.51 -12.26
N PRO A 597 12.94 0.00 -13.10
CA PRO A 597 12.44 -1.37 -13.00
C PRO A 597 13.42 -2.40 -13.61
N ALA A 598 14.15 -3.14 -12.79
CA ALA A 598 14.97 -4.26 -13.27
C ALA A 598 14.13 -5.43 -13.78
N LEU A 599 12.99 -5.70 -13.14
CA LEU A 599 11.98 -6.63 -13.60
C LEU A 599 10.58 -6.12 -13.21
N TYR A 600 9.56 -6.69 -13.83
CA TYR A 600 8.18 -6.52 -13.38
C TYR A 600 7.71 -7.84 -12.79
N ASP A 601 7.25 -7.80 -11.56
CA ASP A 601 6.51 -8.89 -10.94
C ASP A 601 5.01 -8.54 -10.97
N GLY A 602 4.17 -9.45 -10.53
CA GLY A 602 2.77 -9.16 -10.34
C GLY A 602 2.08 -10.18 -9.47
N MET A 603 0.99 -9.76 -8.86
CA MET A 603 0.17 -10.65 -8.05
C MET A 603 -0.62 -11.59 -8.95
N THR A 604 -0.69 -12.85 -8.55
CA THR A 604 -1.44 -13.88 -9.24
C THR A 604 -1.92 -14.92 -8.21
N ILE A 605 -2.47 -16.02 -8.71
CA ILE A 605 -3.12 -17.03 -7.87
C ILE A 605 -2.54 -18.40 -8.21
N MET A 606 -2.10 -19.12 -7.18
CA MET A 606 -1.72 -20.52 -7.28
C MET A 606 -2.90 -21.41 -6.86
N VAL A 607 -3.24 -22.41 -7.67
CA VAL A 607 -4.36 -23.33 -7.44
C VAL A 607 -3.91 -24.79 -7.60
N PRO A 608 -4.54 -25.77 -6.94
CA PRO A 608 -4.27 -27.17 -7.24
C PRO A 608 -4.79 -27.51 -8.63
N LYS A 609 -4.03 -28.27 -9.43
CA LYS A 609 -4.44 -28.71 -10.78
C LYS A 609 -5.75 -29.51 -10.75
N ALA A 610 -6.02 -30.20 -9.64
CA ALA A 610 -7.26 -30.95 -9.42
C ALA A 610 -8.52 -30.07 -9.49
N LEU A 611 -8.40 -28.75 -9.26
CA LEU A 611 -9.51 -27.79 -9.41
C LEU A 611 -9.96 -27.64 -10.88
N GLY A 612 -9.13 -28.06 -11.84
CA GLY A 612 -9.45 -28.01 -13.27
C GLY A 612 -9.45 -26.59 -13.88
N VAL A 613 -8.95 -25.61 -13.13
CA VAL A 613 -8.89 -24.20 -13.53
C VAL A 613 -7.53 -23.85 -14.15
N THR A 614 -7.56 -23.17 -15.29
CA THR A 614 -6.35 -22.77 -16.04
C THR A 614 -6.23 -21.26 -16.27
N LEU A 615 -7.22 -20.47 -15.85
CA LEU A 615 -7.26 -19.01 -16.01
C LEU A 615 -7.84 -18.37 -14.75
N ILE A 616 -7.34 -17.18 -14.36
CA ILE A 616 -7.87 -16.41 -13.23
C ILE A 616 -9.38 -16.15 -13.38
N THR A 617 -9.84 -15.91 -14.60
CA THR A 617 -11.26 -15.64 -14.90
C THR A 617 -12.20 -16.83 -14.67
N HIS A 618 -11.67 -18.04 -14.45
CA HIS A 618 -12.47 -19.23 -14.13
C HIS A 618 -12.69 -19.41 -12.62
N LEU A 619 -12.21 -18.51 -11.78
CA LEU A 619 -12.32 -18.59 -10.31
C LEU A 619 -13.60 -17.95 -9.77
N ASP A 620 -14.68 -17.95 -10.54
CA ASP A 620 -15.97 -17.42 -10.09
C ASP A 620 -16.55 -18.28 -8.97
N GLY A 621 -16.73 -17.67 -7.80
CA GLY A 621 -17.15 -18.32 -6.55
C GLY A 621 -16.04 -19.04 -5.79
N ALA A 622 -14.76 -18.91 -6.18
CA ALA A 622 -13.65 -19.58 -5.49
C ALA A 622 -13.35 -18.93 -4.13
N THR A 623 -12.90 -19.74 -3.17
CA THR A 623 -12.34 -19.26 -1.90
C THR A 623 -10.85 -18.98 -2.07
N LEU A 624 -10.39 -17.78 -1.73
CA LEU A 624 -8.98 -17.38 -1.93
C LEU A 624 -8.31 -17.05 -0.59
N CYS A 625 -7.25 -17.78 -0.24
CA CYS A 625 -6.40 -17.49 0.90
C CYS A 625 -5.46 -16.32 0.59
N MET A 626 -5.44 -15.34 1.48
CA MET A 626 -4.50 -14.21 1.42
C MET A 626 -4.30 -13.60 2.80
N THR A 627 -3.18 -12.91 3.00
CA THR A 627 -2.97 -12.10 4.19
C THR A 627 -3.62 -10.73 4.04
N PRO A 628 -4.31 -10.19 5.06
CA PRO A 628 -4.82 -8.84 5.01
C PRO A 628 -3.67 -7.82 4.99
N PHE A 629 -3.93 -6.61 4.49
CA PHE A 629 -2.99 -5.47 4.52
C PHE A 629 -1.77 -5.53 3.58
N ASN A 630 -1.75 -6.43 2.59
CA ASN A 630 -0.83 -6.36 1.44
C ASN A 630 -1.56 -5.84 0.20
N ASP A 631 -0.85 -5.57 -0.91
CA ASP A 631 -1.48 -5.18 -2.18
C ASP A 631 -2.43 -6.29 -2.73
N SER A 632 -2.49 -7.50 -2.14
CA SER A 632 -3.21 -8.66 -2.68
C SER A 632 -4.72 -8.54 -2.55
N GLU A 633 -5.24 -8.08 -1.41
CA GLU A 633 -6.69 -7.90 -1.24
C GLU A 633 -7.21 -6.85 -2.22
N ILE A 634 -6.50 -5.74 -2.37
CA ILE A 634 -6.82 -4.67 -3.31
C ILE A 634 -6.71 -5.18 -4.76
N ALA A 635 -5.62 -5.88 -5.10
CA ALA A 635 -5.41 -6.40 -6.46
C ALA A 635 -6.49 -7.41 -6.87
N VAL A 636 -6.88 -8.31 -5.97
CA VAL A 636 -7.97 -9.26 -6.22
C VAL A 636 -9.30 -8.49 -6.35
N ALA A 637 -9.61 -7.58 -5.42
CA ALA A 637 -10.86 -6.82 -5.44
C ALA A 637 -11.02 -5.98 -6.71
N ASP A 638 -9.96 -5.29 -7.15
CA ASP A 638 -9.96 -4.47 -8.36
C ASP A 638 -10.12 -5.34 -9.62
N TYR A 639 -9.31 -6.41 -9.74
CA TYR A 639 -9.36 -7.28 -10.91
C TYR A 639 -10.69 -8.04 -11.00
N PHE A 640 -11.13 -8.67 -9.91
CA PHE A 640 -12.37 -9.46 -9.89
C PHE A 640 -13.60 -8.55 -10.03
N GLY A 641 -13.58 -7.36 -9.41
CA GLY A 641 -14.63 -6.35 -9.57
C GLY A 641 -14.75 -5.84 -11.02
N ALA A 642 -13.63 -5.50 -11.66
CA ALA A 642 -13.61 -5.06 -13.07
C ALA A 642 -14.09 -6.16 -14.03
N ASN A 643 -13.83 -7.43 -13.71
CA ASN A 643 -14.18 -8.58 -14.53
C ASN A 643 -15.49 -9.28 -14.12
N ARG A 644 -16.20 -8.79 -13.10
CA ARG A 644 -17.46 -9.37 -12.56
C ARG A 644 -17.31 -10.83 -12.12
N ILE A 645 -16.20 -11.15 -11.48
CA ILE A 645 -15.93 -12.46 -10.89
C ILE A 645 -16.22 -12.34 -9.39
N PHE A 646 -17.03 -13.25 -8.84
CA PHE A 646 -17.27 -13.34 -7.40
C PHE A 646 -16.20 -14.21 -6.76
N PHE A 647 -15.83 -13.95 -5.51
CA PHE A 647 -14.91 -14.79 -4.75
C PHE A 647 -15.20 -14.64 -3.24
N GLU A 648 -14.79 -15.64 -2.46
CA GLU A 648 -14.84 -15.60 -1.00
C GLU A 648 -13.42 -15.37 -0.44
N PRO A 649 -13.11 -14.22 0.18
CA PRO A 649 -11.80 -14.00 0.78
C PRO A 649 -11.65 -14.81 2.07
N MET A 650 -10.56 -15.57 2.18
CA MET A 650 -10.11 -16.18 3.43
C MET A 650 -8.88 -15.42 3.94
N LEU A 651 -9.14 -14.44 4.81
CA LEU A 651 -8.10 -13.61 5.42
C LEU A 651 -7.48 -14.32 6.62
N VAL A 652 -6.15 -14.41 6.64
CA VAL A 652 -5.38 -15.06 7.71
C VAL A 652 -4.18 -14.21 8.11
N ASP A 653 -3.73 -14.34 9.36
CA ASP A 653 -2.80 -13.38 9.98
C ASP A 653 -1.36 -13.45 9.43
N SER A 654 -0.99 -14.53 8.74
CA SER A 654 0.35 -14.67 8.14
C SER A 654 0.37 -15.47 6.84
N TYR A 655 1.43 -15.28 6.04
CA TYR A 655 1.63 -16.03 4.80
C TYR A 655 1.73 -17.54 5.05
N GLN A 656 2.32 -17.94 6.18
CA GLN A 656 2.42 -19.35 6.56
C GLN A 656 1.04 -19.93 6.87
N ASP A 657 0.16 -19.17 7.51
CA ASP A 657 -1.22 -19.60 7.77
C ASP A 657 -2.02 -19.69 6.44
N ALA A 658 -1.74 -18.81 5.48
CA ALA A 658 -2.38 -18.82 4.15
C ALA A 658 -1.93 -20.04 3.34
N LEU A 659 -0.63 -20.32 3.32
CA LEU A 659 -0.05 -21.50 2.71
C LEU A 659 -0.58 -22.79 3.35
N GLN A 660 -0.64 -22.83 4.68
CA GLN A 660 -1.16 -23.99 5.41
C GLN A 660 -2.65 -24.22 5.11
N SER A 661 -3.45 -23.15 5.09
CA SER A 661 -4.88 -23.21 4.74
C SER A 661 -5.09 -23.71 3.31
N TYR A 662 -4.25 -23.25 2.38
CA TYR A 662 -4.22 -23.74 1.00
C TYR A 662 -3.85 -25.23 0.91
N GLN A 663 -2.79 -25.66 1.59
CA GLN A 663 -2.35 -27.06 1.60
C GLN A 663 -3.38 -28.01 2.21
N PHE A 664 -4.15 -27.55 3.21
CA PHE A 664 -5.25 -28.32 3.81
C PHE A 664 -6.57 -28.21 3.05
N GLY A 665 -6.62 -27.49 1.94
CA GLY A 665 -7.83 -27.34 1.11
C GLY A 665 -8.93 -26.50 1.76
N ALA A 666 -8.58 -25.60 2.70
CA ALA A 666 -9.52 -24.64 3.26
C ALA A 666 -9.87 -23.49 2.29
N CYS A 667 -9.06 -23.31 1.24
CA CYS A 667 -9.32 -22.41 0.12
C CYS A 667 -8.89 -23.05 -1.20
N ASP A 668 -9.47 -22.55 -2.29
CA ASP A 668 -9.24 -23.04 -3.66
C ASP A 668 -7.97 -22.44 -4.29
N GLY A 669 -7.49 -21.30 -3.79
CA GLY A 669 -6.29 -20.64 -4.31
C GLY A 669 -5.54 -19.81 -3.28
N LEU A 670 -4.21 -19.76 -3.43
CA LEU A 670 -3.31 -18.91 -2.67
C LEU A 670 -2.92 -17.69 -3.51
N VAL A 671 -3.19 -16.49 -2.99
CA VAL A 671 -2.88 -15.23 -3.66
C VAL A 671 -1.57 -14.66 -3.13
N ASP A 672 -0.62 -14.38 -4.03
CA ASP A 672 0.61 -13.65 -3.73
C ASP A 672 1.29 -13.21 -5.05
N MET A 673 2.44 -12.54 -4.96
CA MET A 673 3.30 -12.26 -6.11
C MET A 673 3.78 -13.56 -6.78
N ARG A 674 3.89 -13.54 -8.11
CA ARG A 674 4.23 -14.72 -8.91
C ARG A 674 5.54 -15.35 -8.49
N MET A 675 6.57 -14.53 -8.23
CA MET A 675 7.91 -15.03 -7.93
C MET A 675 7.96 -15.74 -6.55
N PRO A 676 7.43 -15.17 -5.45
CA PRO A 676 7.19 -15.92 -4.22
C PRO A 676 6.34 -17.17 -4.39
N LEU A 677 5.26 -17.14 -5.20
CA LEU A 677 4.44 -18.34 -5.45
C LEU A 677 5.25 -19.45 -6.14
N ALA A 678 6.13 -19.10 -7.10
CA ALA A 678 6.99 -20.07 -7.77
C ALA A 678 7.93 -20.76 -6.78
N GLN A 679 8.53 -19.98 -5.87
CA GLN A 679 9.35 -20.50 -4.78
C GLN A 679 8.54 -21.41 -3.85
N THR A 680 7.37 -20.95 -3.41
CA THR A 680 6.49 -21.73 -2.52
C THR A 680 6.10 -23.04 -3.16
N ARG A 681 5.67 -23.03 -4.44
CA ARG A 681 5.32 -24.22 -5.21
C ARG A 681 6.48 -25.22 -5.26
N GLY A 682 7.70 -24.76 -5.54
CA GLY A 682 8.89 -25.61 -5.60
C GLY A 682 9.24 -26.30 -4.28
N ASN A 683 8.78 -25.75 -3.15
CA ASN A 683 9.00 -26.29 -1.81
C ASN A 683 7.82 -27.14 -1.28
N LEU A 684 6.75 -27.32 -2.05
CA LEU A 684 5.64 -28.23 -1.69
C LEU A 684 6.06 -29.70 -1.86
N ASP A 685 5.39 -30.61 -1.14
CA ASP A 685 5.67 -32.05 -1.26
C ASP A 685 5.44 -32.61 -2.68
N ALA A 686 4.48 -32.03 -3.42
CA ALA A 686 4.16 -32.40 -4.79
C ALA A 686 4.04 -31.15 -5.69
N PRO A 687 5.16 -30.50 -6.07
CA PRO A 687 5.14 -29.23 -6.81
C PRO A 687 4.33 -29.28 -8.12
N ASP A 688 4.35 -30.43 -8.80
CA ASP A 688 3.65 -30.67 -10.06
C ASP A 688 2.13 -30.74 -9.94
N ASP A 689 1.58 -30.87 -8.72
CA ASP A 689 0.12 -30.89 -8.50
C ASP A 689 -0.49 -29.49 -8.41
N HIS A 690 0.34 -28.44 -8.48
CA HIS A 690 -0.06 -27.05 -8.36
C HIS A 690 0.26 -26.26 -9.62
N ILE A 691 -0.60 -25.31 -9.97
CA ILE A 691 -0.40 -24.40 -11.10
C ILE A 691 -0.53 -22.96 -10.64
N ILE A 692 0.44 -22.13 -11.00
CA ILE A 692 0.35 -20.68 -10.88
C ILE A 692 -0.36 -20.19 -12.14
N LEU A 693 -1.55 -19.62 -11.98
CA LEU A 693 -2.38 -19.26 -13.11
C LEU A 693 -1.68 -18.23 -14.01
N PRO A 694 -1.87 -18.31 -15.34
CA PRO A 694 -1.38 -17.29 -16.25
C PRO A 694 -2.22 -16.01 -16.09
N GLY A 695 -1.54 -14.86 -16.12
CA GLY A 695 -2.14 -13.54 -15.89
C GLY A 695 -1.76 -12.96 -14.54
N LEU A 696 -1.87 -11.63 -14.46
CA LEU A 696 -1.54 -10.85 -13.28
C LEU A 696 -2.76 -10.01 -12.87
N LEU A 697 -3.04 -9.98 -11.58
CA LEU A 697 -4.05 -9.12 -10.95
C LEU A 697 -3.59 -7.66 -10.93
N THR A 698 -2.29 -7.46 -10.71
CA THR A 698 -1.59 -6.17 -10.78
C THR A 698 -0.12 -6.39 -11.15
N THR A 699 0.56 -5.36 -11.65
CA THR A 699 2.00 -5.35 -11.97
C THR A 699 2.74 -4.43 -11.02
N VAL A 700 3.84 -4.91 -10.43
CA VAL A 700 4.67 -4.15 -9.48
C VAL A 700 6.10 -4.06 -10.02
N PRO A 701 6.67 -2.85 -10.18
CA PRO A 701 8.06 -2.71 -10.59
C PRO A 701 9.00 -3.14 -9.46
N TYR A 702 10.02 -3.91 -9.81
CA TYR A 702 11.08 -4.37 -8.91
C TYR A 702 12.43 -3.91 -9.43
N GLY A 703 13.29 -3.39 -8.55
CA GLY A 703 14.57 -2.86 -8.99
C GLY A 703 15.33 -2.08 -7.93
N PRO A 704 16.40 -1.39 -8.36
CA PRO A 704 17.25 -0.59 -7.48
C PRO A 704 16.55 0.60 -6.83
N ILE A 705 16.79 0.75 -5.53
CA ILE A 705 16.36 1.88 -4.70
C ILE A 705 17.58 2.47 -4.01
N VAL A 706 17.75 3.79 -4.10
CA VAL A 706 18.87 4.52 -3.50
C VAL A 706 18.36 5.68 -2.64
N ARG A 707 19.24 6.31 -1.86
CA ARG A 707 18.90 7.52 -1.09
C ARG A 707 18.51 8.67 -2.03
N ASP A 708 17.52 9.45 -1.62
CA ASP A 708 17.26 10.75 -2.23
C ASP A 708 18.35 11.77 -1.84
N GLY A 709 18.56 12.79 -2.67
CA GLY A 709 19.56 13.83 -2.46
C GLY A 709 20.96 13.55 -3.04
N ASP A 710 21.20 12.36 -3.61
CA ASP A 710 22.44 12.01 -4.30
C ASP A 710 22.18 11.66 -5.77
N ARG A 711 21.98 12.71 -6.59
CA ARG A 711 21.62 12.55 -8.00
C ARG A 711 22.68 11.79 -8.81
N ASN A 712 23.96 11.99 -8.49
CA ASN A 712 25.05 11.28 -9.17
C ASN A 712 24.97 9.77 -8.91
N TRP A 713 24.69 9.37 -7.67
CA TRP A 713 24.52 7.95 -7.34
C TRP A 713 23.29 7.35 -8.01
N VAL A 714 22.17 8.08 -8.07
CA VAL A 714 20.98 7.68 -8.83
C VAL A 714 21.34 7.44 -10.31
N ASP A 715 22.01 8.39 -10.96
CA ASP A 715 22.37 8.31 -12.38
C ASP A 715 23.34 7.14 -12.64
N ILE A 716 24.27 6.85 -11.72
CA ILE A 716 25.18 5.70 -11.82
C ILE A 716 24.42 4.38 -11.76
N VAL A 717 23.53 4.22 -10.77
CA VAL A 717 22.79 2.97 -10.57
C VAL A 717 21.79 2.73 -11.70
N ASP A 718 21.08 3.77 -12.16
CA ASP A 718 20.25 3.71 -13.37
C ASP A 718 21.08 3.41 -14.62
N GLY A 719 22.27 4.00 -14.74
CA GLY A 719 23.21 3.75 -15.82
C GLY A 719 23.70 2.30 -15.90
N VAL A 720 23.97 1.66 -14.75
CA VAL A 720 24.31 0.23 -14.68
C VAL A 720 23.14 -0.63 -15.14
N LEU A 721 21.92 -0.34 -14.67
CA LEU A 721 20.72 -1.05 -15.10
C LEU A 721 20.47 -0.88 -16.61
N ALA A 722 20.61 0.33 -17.13
CA ALA A 722 20.50 0.63 -18.54
C ALA A 722 21.57 -0.10 -19.37
N ALA A 723 22.79 -0.24 -18.85
CA ALA A 723 23.86 -1.00 -19.51
C ALA A 723 23.50 -2.49 -19.63
N GLN A 724 22.93 -3.09 -18.59
CA GLN A 724 22.50 -4.49 -18.62
C GLN A 724 21.34 -4.72 -19.59
N ARG A 725 20.38 -3.79 -19.66
CA ARG A 725 19.31 -3.83 -20.68
C ARG A 725 19.88 -3.66 -22.09
N GLN A 726 20.78 -2.70 -22.28
CA GLN A 726 21.41 -2.46 -23.57
C GLN A 726 22.23 -3.67 -24.03
N ALA A 727 22.88 -4.38 -23.10
CA ALA A 727 23.62 -5.60 -23.39
C ALA A 727 22.73 -6.72 -23.94
N VAL A 728 21.47 -6.85 -23.50
CA VAL A 728 20.49 -7.77 -24.09
C VAL A 728 20.28 -7.44 -25.57
N HIS A 729 20.01 -6.16 -25.89
CA HIS A 729 19.78 -5.72 -27.27
C HIS A 729 21.01 -5.86 -28.18
N LEU A 730 22.21 -5.75 -27.60
CA LEU A 730 23.48 -5.95 -28.31
C LEU A 730 23.90 -7.42 -28.35
N VAL A 731 23.13 -8.33 -27.75
CA VAL A 731 23.45 -9.76 -27.61
C VAL A 731 24.83 -9.95 -26.97
N LEU A 732 25.18 -9.06 -26.03
CA LEU A 732 26.40 -9.14 -25.24
C LEU A 732 26.13 -10.03 -24.05
N THR A 733 26.60 -11.27 -24.13
CA THR A 733 26.58 -12.24 -23.03
C THR A 733 27.96 -12.34 -22.37
N ARG A 734 28.04 -13.00 -21.20
CA ARG A 734 29.35 -13.32 -20.58
C ARG A 734 30.22 -14.12 -21.56
N ASP A 735 29.66 -15.17 -22.13
CA ASP A 735 30.32 -16.07 -23.08
C ASP A 735 30.81 -15.33 -24.34
N TYR A 736 29.98 -14.42 -24.86
CA TYR A 736 30.36 -13.61 -26.02
C TYR A 736 31.58 -12.74 -25.72
N LEU A 737 31.62 -12.11 -24.54
CA LEU A 737 32.76 -11.29 -24.15
C LEU A 737 34.04 -12.11 -23.97
N GLU A 738 33.95 -13.34 -23.47
CA GLU A 738 35.11 -14.25 -23.38
C GLU A 738 35.68 -14.60 -24.76
N ASP A 739 34.82 -14.91 -25.75
CA ASP A 739 35.25 -15.19 -27.15
C ASP A 739 35.81 -13.95 -27.86
N GLN A 740 35.26 -12.75 -27.62
CA GLN A 740 35.74 -11.52 -28.25
C GLN A 740 37.03 -10.96 -27.63
N VAL A 741 37.26 -11.17 -26.33
CA VAL A 741 38.55 -10.85 -25.68
C VAL A 741 39.67 -11.70 -26.28
N ALA A 742 39.39 -12.97 -26.63
CA ALA A 742 40.32 -13.81 -27.37
C ALA A 742 40.62 -13.28 -28.79
N ARG A 743 39.70 -12.49 -29.39
CA ARG A 743 39.80 -11.95 -30.76
C ARG A 743 40.15 -10.46 -30.85
N ARG A 744 40.31 -9.75 -29.72
CA ARG A 744 40.64 -8.31 -29.61
C ARG A 744 39.72 -7.37 -30.42
N THR A 745 38.41 -7.64 -30.49
CA THR A 745 37.48 -6.92 -31.39
C THR A 745 36.23 -6.38 -30.69
N VAL A 746 36.36 -5.80 -29.49
CA VAL A 746 35.19 -5.23 -28.79
C VAL A 746 35.10 -3.72 -29.02
N GLY A 747 34.21 -3.31 -29.92
CA GLY A 747 33.72 -1.93 -30.00
C GLY A 747 32.39 -1.81 -29.26
N VAL A 748 32.38 -1.20 -28.08
CA VAL A 748 31.14 -0.85 -27.37
C VAL A 748 30.79 0.61 -27.68
N PRO A 749 29.53 0.94 -27.98
CA PRO A 749 29.10 2.33 -28.10
C PRO A 749 29.42 3.09 -26.79
N PRO A 750 29.95 4.32 -26.86
CA PRO A 750 30.19 5.12 -25.66
C PRO A 750 28.86 5.36 -24.94
N MET A 751 28.78 4.88 -23.69
CA MET A 751 27.67 5.22 -22.79
C MET A 751 27.87 6.63 -22.23
N ASN A 752 26.82 7.20 -21.63
CA ASN A 752 26.76 8.60 -21.22
C ASN A 752 28.06 9.06 -20.49
N PRO A 753 28.88 9.95 -21.09
CA PRO A 753 30.16 10.38 -20.52
C PRO A 753 30.01 11.24 -19.26
N ARG A 754 28.77 11.55 -18.84
CA ARG A 754 28.46 12.27 -17.60
C ARG A 754 28.29 11.36 -16.39
N LEU A 755 28.13 10.04 -16.61
CA LEU A 755 28.24 9.07 -15.53
C LEU A 755 29.72 9.01 -15.19
N ASN A 756 30.09 9.39 -13.97
CA ASN A 756 31.48 9.41 -13.50
C ASN A 756 32.06 7.99 -13.36
N LEU A 757 32.02 7.21 -14.46
CA LEU A 757 32.35 5.81 -14.61
C LEU A 757 33.35 5.68 -15.77
N PRO A 758 34.21 4.65 -15.74
CA PRO A 758 35.19 4.45 -16.79
C PRO A 758 34.51 4.05 -18.11
N PRO A 759 35.07 4.40 -19.29
CA PRO A 759 34.42 4.15 -20.60
C PRO A 759 34.10 2.68 -20.89
N ASP A 760 34.77 1.75 -20.22
CA ASP A 760 34.58 0.30 -20.35
C ASP A 760 33.60 -0.28 -19.33
N PHE A 761 32.89 0.53 -18.52
CA PHE A 761 32.07 0.01 -17.42
C PHE A 761 30.98 -0.96 -17.87
N LEU A 762 30.40 -0.81 -19.07
CA LEU A 762 29.45 -1.78 -19.63
C LEU A 762 30.09 -3.17 -19.70
N LEU A 763 31.35 -3.27 -20.14
CA LEU A 763 32.06 -4.54 -20.22
C LEU A 763 32.34 -5.11 -18.83
N ARG A 764 32.63 -4.27 -17.85
CA ARG A 764 32.82 -4.69 -16.45
C ARG A 764 31.53 -5.29 -15.90
N VAL A 765 30.42 -4.59 -16.08
CA VAL A 765 29.07 -4.99 -15.68
C VAL A 765 28.69 -6.34 -16.30
N VAL A 766 28.80 -6.47 -17.62
CA VAL A 766 28.41 -7.71 -18.32
C VAL A 766 29.35 -8.86 -17.97
N ARG A 767 30.67 -8.66 -17.83
CA ARG A 767 31.58 -9.74 -17.38
C ARG A 767 31.24 -10.22 -15.96
N ALA A 768 30.90 -9.30 -15.08
CA ALA A 768 30.59 -9.58 -13.68
C ALA A 768 29.30 -10.39 -13.51
N ALA A 769 28.19 -9.89 -14.09
CA ALA A 769 26.85 -10.38 -13.81
C ALA A 769 26.10 -10.92 -15.05
N GLY A 770 26.63 -10.69 -16.25
CA GLY A 770 25.91 -10.89 -17.50
C GLY A 770 25.00 -9.72 -17.85
N ASN A 771 24.29 -9.87 -18.96
CA ASN A 771 23.17 -8.99 -19.28
C ASN A 771 21.95 -9.33 -18.41
N LEU A 772 20.90 -8.50 -18.49
CA LEU A 772 19.72 -8.63 -17.63
C LEU A 772 18.95 -9.95 -17.84
N GLU A 773 18.96 -10.48 -19.07
CA GLU A 773 18.32 -11.76 -19.41
C GLU A 773 19.10 -12.95 -18.84
N GLU A 774 20.43 -12.93 -18.91
CA GLU A 774 21.29 -13.95 -18.29
C GLU A 774 21.12 -13.99 -16.76
N MET A 775 21.00 -12.82 -16.13
CA MET A 775 20.73 -12.73 -14.69
C MET A 775 19.39 -13.35 -14.33
N PHE A 776 18.34 -13.04 -15.11
CA PHE A 776 17.00 -13.57 -14.90
C PHE A 776 16.97 -15.09 -15.06
N ASN A 777 17.44 -15.60 -16.21
CA ASN A 777 17.42 -17.02 -16.54
C ASN A 777 18.25 -17.89 -15.60
N ARG A 778 19.31 -17.32 -14.99
CA ARG A 778 20.12 -18.01 -13.98
C ARG A 778 19.43 -18.07 -12.61
N SER A 779 18.58 -17.09 -12.32
CA SER A 779 17.99 -16.88 -11.01
C SER A 779 16.62 -17.54 -10.86
N PHE A 780 15.89 -17.70 -11.97
CA PHE A 780 14.49 -18.09 -11.95
C PHE A 780 14.17 -19.16 -12.98
N ASP A 781 13.29 -20.09 -12.63
CA ASP A 781 12.78 -21.12 -13.53
C ASP A 781 11.84 -20.53 -14.60
N GLU A 782 11.62 -21.28 -15.69
CA GLU A 782 10.74 -20.88 -16.81
C GLU A 782 9.31 -20.51 -16.35
N ASP A 783 8.81 -21.13 -15.27
CA ASP A 783 7.48 -20.85 -14.72
C ASP A 783 7.38 -19.49 -14.01
N ALA A 784 8.51 -18.92 -13.58
CA ALA A 784 8.57 -17.55 -13.05
C ALA A 784 8.50 -16.50 -14.18
N ALA A 785 8.75 -16.89 -15.43
CA ALA A 785 8.74 -16.00 -16.57
C ALA A 785 7.31 -15.67 -17.03
N VAL A 786 6.74 -14.60 -16.48
CA VAL A 786 5.64 -13.88 -17.14
C VAL A 786 6.02 -12.40 -17.23
N PHE A 787 6.29 -11.98 -18.48
CA PHE A 787 6.67 -10.64 -18.96
C PHE A 787 8.09 -10.13 -18.71
N LEU A 788 9.05 -10.78 -19.39
CA LEU A 788 10.18 -10.10 -20.05
C LEU A 788 10.18 -10.46 -21.54
N SER A 789 9.09 -10.20 -22.26
CA SER A 789 9.24 -9.94 -23.69
C SER A 789 9.67 -8.49 -23.80
N PRO A 790 10.86 -8.18 -24.34
CA PRO A 790 11.19 -6.82 -24.69
C PRO A 790 10.18 -6.39 -25.76
N GLY A 791 9.20 -5.59 -25.35
CA GLY A 791 8.57 -4.68 -26.29
C GLY A 791 9.63 -3.76 -26.87
#